data_AF-A0A1G9X5L6-F1
#
_entry.id   AF-A0A1G9X5L6-F1
#
_cell.length_a   1.000
_cell.length_b   1.000
_cell.length_c   1.000
_cell.angle_alpha   90.00
_cell.angle_beta   90.00
_cell.angle_gamma   90.00
#
_symmetry.space_group_name_H-M   'P 1'
#
loop_
_entity.id
_entity.type
_entity.pdbx_description
1 polymer ?
#
loop_
_entity_poly.entity_id
_entity_poly.type
_entity_poly.pdbx_seq_one_letter_code
_entity_poly.pdbx_strand_id
1 'polypeptide(L)'
;MVGVDHQLDTSSAAGTPVSRDETESDDLNALSKLAEALGAAVGSGSWQELEATALLAGHNPATLDLHQRERDLKTHIASIARICERFVTRLGERAELLPVSRVRRPARRALERLGSHTEDWAGRTLAGPVPRRAMAITRESDADLYENRMVTELVHPILSTALAQRIHHLRRVQADLADLTRAKDEGTYLRRTRLYTFWGADAERAVTSSNQVGETLRTLEALAAWISSLRGSTLARLIRGRRTGQRALRRTNVIDNDQHYRAAGLIWAAFETDPQVHETPEDRRHRILRRHRSFDNYVFGLVVRALRGLGYQPVADHLPGDGLPAAVLGPWGQVTLDRDSTGVLTVHSHGVDTRFVPLLDLIGPDDGPETVAERWQSVREAATCPTVVVYLAAFDSVRRLPSTLAIPLTSAGLDMPNTHKSTTAVPVSPLETTSLERLARAVAIAVQASALTAYPVTITLPTGKIPRRLIDYIMDANITQQGLGQLFHRPAPDQLQLRRPLTSDEFKQLGQVVRQLTARTNSPGWERDLAREIANLSNAVTAADTAVRPLLACPACGTEASPMRVQREGDILLVTCQSCNARWGHERCGQCRGRIPFIEPEREIRNPDVTGPGWIERILGQDALASPCWVRTVPSRYVCPTCRTCSVTGTSDGSNCIRCTDQD
;
A
#
# COMPACT_ATOMS: atom_id res chain seq x y z
N MET A 1 -14.08 30.45 -14.02
CA MET A 1 -14.29 29.32 -14.96
C MET A 1 -13.21 29.40 -16.02
N VAL A 2 -12.08 28.76 -15.75
CA VAL A 2 -11.03 28.42 -16.73
C VAL A 2 -10.68 27.00 -16.36
N GLY A 3 -10.96 26.06 -17.27
CA GLY A 3 -10.72 24.64 -17.07
C GLY A 3 -9.23 24.40 -16.94
N VAL A 4 -8.82 23.85 -15.80
CA VAL A 4 -7.50 23.24 -15.64
C VAL A 4 -7.66 21.82 -16.17
N ASP A 5 -7.28 21.60 -17.42
CA ASP A 5 -7.11 20.24 -17.94
C ASP A 5 -5.96 19.59 -17.17
N HIS A 6 -6.30 18.64 -16.29
CA HIS A 6 -5.32 17.77 -15.67
C HIS A 6 -4.69 16.89 -16.76
N GLN A 7 -3.42 17.13 -17.06
CA GLN A 7 -2.56 16.25 -17.88
C GLN A 7 -2.31 14.90 -17.17
N LEU A 8 -3.34 14.05 -17.10
CA LEU A 8 -3.20 12.63 -16.74
C LEU A 8 -3.45 11.69 -17.93
N ASP A 9 -3.92 12.21 -19.06
CA ASP A 9 -4.04 11.46 -20.31
C ASP A 9 -2.97 11.91 -21.31
N THR A 10 -1.81 11.24 -21.30
CA THR A 10 -0.99 11.17 -22.50
C THR A 10 -1.55 10.04 -23.37
N SER A 11 -2.31 10.41 -24.40
CA SER A 11 -2.64 9.53 -25.51
C SER A 11 -1.34 9.06 -26.18
N SER A 12 -0.85 7.87 -25.85
CA SER A 12 0.26 7.26 -26.59
C SER A 12 -0.23 6.72 -27.92
N ALA A 13 0.36 7.22 -29.00
CA ALA A 13 0.13 6.71 -30.35
C ALA A 13 0.68 5.28 -30.52
N ALA A 14 -0.05 4.49 -31.32
CA ALA A 14 0.25 3.16 -31.85
C ALA A 14 0.02 1.95 -30.90
N GLY A 15 -1.03 1.18 -31.22
CA GLY A 15 -1.43 -0.05 -30.52
C GLY A 15 -2.54 0.27 -29.52
N THR A 16 -3.70 -0.38 -29.65
CA THR A 16 -4.92 -0.13 -28.85
C THR A 16 -4.57 0.03 -27.37
N PRO A 17 -4.57 1.25 -26.79
CA PRO A 17 -4.18 1.43 -25.41
C PRO A 17 -5.38 0.98 -24.57
N VAL A 18 -5.21 -0.11 -23.82
CA VAL A 18 -6.11 -0.40 -22.70
C VAL A 18 -6.05 0.83 -21.80
N SER A 19 -7.16 1.56 -21.72
CA SER A 19 -7.25 2.73 -20.85
C SER A 19 -6.95 2.28 -19.42
N ARG A 20 -6.20 3.06 -18.62
CA ARG A 20 -5.88 2.70 -17.22
C ARG A 20 -7.13 2.43 -16.38
N ASP A 21 -8.27 3.00 -16.78
CA ASP A 21 -9.59 2.76 -16.21
C ASP A 21 -10.09 1.31 -16.36
N GLU A 22 -9.52 0.57 -17.32
CA GLU A 22 -9.80 -0.83 -17.64
C GLU A 22 -8.79 -1.77 -17.00
N THR A 23 -7.73 -1.24 -16.38
CA THR A 23 -6.72 -2.05 -15.69
C THR A 23 -7.29 -2.61 -14.39
N GLU A 24 -7.42 -3.93 -14.35
CA GLU A 24 -7.72 -4.70 -13.14
C GLU A 24 -6.42 -5.15 -12.47
N SER A 25 -6.41 -5.14 -11.13
CA SER A 25 -5.31 -5.67 -10.34
C SER A 25 -5.85 -6.38 -9.10
N ASP A 26 -5.06 -7.30 -8.53
CA ASP A 26 -5.44 -7.98 -7.30
C ASP A 26 -5.65 -7.00 -6.13
N ASP A 27 -4.90 -5.90 -6.10
CA ASP A 27 -5.05 -4.85 -5.09
C ASP A 27 -6.41 -4.14 -5.21
N LEU A 28 -6.83 -3.85 -6.45
CA LEU A 28 -8.12 -3.22 -6.72
C LEU A 28 -9.27 -4.15 -6.40
N ASN A 29 -9.14 -5.43 -6.75
CA ASN A 29 -10.13 -6.45 -6.41
C ASN A 29 -10.22 -6.64 -4.90
N ALA A 30 -9.09 -6.58 -4.19
CA ALA A 30 -9.04 -6.64 -2.73
C ALA A 30 -9.68 -5.40 -2.09
N LEU A 31 -9.39 -4.21 -2.61
CA LEU A 31 -10.00 -2.95 -2.18
C LEU A 31 -11.52 -2.96 -2.38
N SER A 32 -11.99 -3.45 -3.53
CA SER A 32 -13.42 -3.56 -3.85
C SER A 32 -14.17 -4.42 -2.82
N LYS A 33 -13.54 -5.50 -2.31
CA LYS A 33 -14.12 -6.34 -1.24
C LYS A 33 -14.27 -5.61 0.11
N LEU A 34 -13.45 -4.59 0.37
CA LEU A 34 -13.52 -3.77 1.59
C LEU A 34 -14.40 -2.53 1.43
N ALA A 35 -14.68 -2.12 0.19
CA ALA A 35 -15.29 -0.83 -0.15
C ALA A 35 -16.64 -0.59 0.53
N GLU A 36 -17.49 -1.61 0.61
CA GLU A 36 -18.82 -1.48 1.24
C GLU A 36 -18.71 -1.26 2.75
N ALA A 37 -17.93 -2.08 3.45
CA ALA A 37 -17.72 -1.94 4.90
C ALA A 37 -17.05 -0.60 5.25
N LEU A 38 -16.03 -0.20 4.49
CA LEU A 38 -15.35 1.10 4.67
C LEU A 38 -16.29 2.27 4.37
N GLY A 39 -17.09 2.17 3.31
CA GLY A 39 -18.08 3.18 2.96
C GLY A 39 -19.15 3.35 4.05
N ALA A 40 -19.65 2.25 4.61
CA ALA A 40 -20.60 2.26 5.71
C ALA A 40 -19.99 2.87 6.97
N ALA A 41 -18.77 2.47 7.34
CA ALA A 41 -18.09 2.99 8.52
C ALA A 41 -17.80 4.49 8.41
N VAL A 42 -17.35 4.99 7.24
CA VAL A 42 -17.20 6.43 7.00
C VAL A 42 -18.56 7.15 7.01
N GLY A 43 -19.58 6.53 6.42
CA GLY A 43 -20.94 7.08 6.36
C GLY A 43 -21.64 7.18 7.73
N SER A 44 -21.22 6.38 8.71
CA SER A 44 -21.71 6.47 10.09
C SER A 44 -21.32 7.78 10.78
N GLY A 45 -20.20 8.39 10.36
CA GLY A 45 -19.59 9.51 11.05
C GLY A 45 -18.87 9.15 12.35
N SER A 46 -18.82 7.89 12.78
CA SER A 46 -18.14 7.43 14.00
C SER A 46 -16.67 7.12 13.75
N TRP A 47 -15.81 7.65 14.61
CA TRP A 47 -14.38 7.31 14.62
C TRP A 47 -14.17 5.86 15.01
N GLN A 48 -14.87 5.39 16.04
CA GLN A 48 -14.72 4.04 16.58
C GLN A 48 -15.13 2.96 15.56
N GLU A 49 -16.20 3.19 14.79
CA GLU A 49 -16.63 2.25 13.74
C GLU A 49 -15.58 2.14 12.62
N LEU A 50 -15.04 3.27 12.14
CA LEU A 50 -13.97 3.26 11.15
C LEU A 50 -12.71 2.59 11.70
N GLU A 51 -12.36 2.88 12.94
CA GLU A 51 -11.21 2.28 13.62
C GLU A 51 -11.36 0.76 13.79
N ALA A 52 -12.57 0.23 13.95
CA ALA A 52 -12.85 -1.20 14.09
C ALA A 52 -12.96 -1.95 12.74
N THR A 53 -13.11 -1.23 11.63
CA THR A 53 -13.31 -1.80 10.30
C THR A 53 -12.10 -2.61 9.82
N ALA A 54 -12.35 -3.68 9.07
CA ALA A 54 -11.30 -4.51 8.48
C ALA A 54 -10.55 -3.75 7.37
N LEU A 55 -9.22 -3.80 7.40
CA LEU A 55 -8.33 -3.16 6.42
C LEU A 55 -7.51 -4.18 5.62
N LEU A 56 -7.64 -5.47 5.92
CA LEU A 56 -6.99 -6.55 5.21
C LEU A 56 -8.03 -7.43 4.51
N ALA A 57 -7.75 -7.76 3.27
CA ALA A 57 -8.54 -8.66 2.45
C ALA A 57 -7.80 -9.98 2.25
N GLY A 58 -8.53 -11.09 2.30
CA GLY A 58 -8.04 -12.39 1.81
C GLY A 58 -7.29 -13.27 2.81
N HIS A 59 -7.17 -12.88 4.08
CA HIS A 59 -6.58 -13.71 5.13
C HIS A 59 -7.57 -14.65 5.83
N ASN A 60 -8.81 -14.72 5.34
CA ASN A 60 -9.83 -15.62 5.88
C ASN A 60 -9.62 -17.05 5.36
N PRO A 61 -9.85 -18.11 6.17
CA PRO A 61 -9.65 -19.50 5.77
C PRO A 61 -10.33 -19.87 4.45
N ALA A 62 -11.56 -19.38 4.25
CA ALA A 62 -12.33 -19.59 3.02
C ALA A 62 -11.65 -19.04 1.75
N THR A 63 -10.74 -18.06 1.89
CA THR A 63 -9.95 -17.52 0.77
C THR A 63 -8.67 -18.32 0.51
N LEU A 64 -8.14 -19.02 1.53
CA LEU A 64 -6.90 -19.81 1.42
C LEU A 64 -7.17 -21.20 0.83
N ASP A 65 -8.37 -21.73 1.02
CA ASP A 65 -8.81 -23.01 0.49
C ASP A 65 -9.24 -22.96 -0.97
N LEU A 66 -9.36 -24.15 -1.58
CA LEU A 66 -9.99 -24.31 -2.88
C LEU A 66 -11.46 -23.85 -2.83
N HIS A 67 -11.79 -22.88 -3.68
CA HIS A 67 -13.16 -22.45 -3.87
C HIS A 67 -14.01 -23.59 -4.44
N GLN A 68 -15.34 -23.50 -4.29
CA GLN A 68 -16.24 -24.55 -4.78
C GLN A 68 -16.04 -24.84 -6.27
N ARG A 69 -16.00 -23.81 -7.11
CA ARG A 69 -15.71 -23.92 -8.56
C ARG A 69 -14.39 -24.63 -8.87
N GLU A 70 -13.37 -24.47 -8.03
CA GLU A 70 -12.05 -25.11 -8.19
C GLU A 70 -12.09 -26.59 -7.80
N ARG A 71 -12.87 -26.94 -6.76
CA ARG A 71 -13.15 -28.33 -6.38
C ARG A 71 -13.97 -29.05 -7.45
N ASP A 72 -14.95 -28.36 -8.04
CA ASP A 72 -15.76 -28.89 -9.14
C ASP A 72 -14.86 -29.15 -10.35
N LEU A 73 -14.00 -28.20 -10.72
CA LEU A 73 -13.02 -28.36 -11.80
C LEU A 73 -12.11 -29.56 -11.53
N LYS A 74 -11.55 -29.69 -10.33
CA LYS A 74 -10.70 -30.83 -9.96
C LYS A 74 -11.43 -32.16 -10.14
N THR A 75 -12.72 -32.20 -9.85
CA THR A 75 -13.55 -33.41 -9.98
C THR A 75 -13.85 -33.75 -11.44
N HIS A 76 -14.04 -32.74 -12.30
CA HIS A 76 -14.54 -32.94 -13.67
C HIS A 76 -13.50 -32.74 -14.79
N ILE A 77 -12.27 -32.33 -14.49
CA ILE A 77 -11.23 -32.07 -15.49
C ILE A 77 -10.92 -33.30 -16.37
N ALA A 78 -11.02 -34.52 -15.84
CA ALA A 78 -10.84 -35.74 -16.62
C ALA A 78 -11.90 -35.92 -17.71
N SER A 79 -13.14 -35.49 -17.46
CA SER A 79 -14.22 -35.48 -18.46
C SER A 79 -13.94 -34.46 -19.57
N ILE A 80 -13.46 -33.27 -19.21
CA ILE A 80 -13.06 -32.24 -20.19
C ILE A 80 -11.91 -32.77 -21.06
N ALA A 81 -10.88 -33.34 -20.44
CA ALA A 81 -9.75 -33.96 -21.14
C ALA A 81 -10.19 -35.07 -22.09
N ARG A 82 -11.19 -35.88 -21.69
CA ARG A 82 -11.74 -36.93 -22.54
C ARG A 82 -12.44 -36.39 -23.78
N ILE A 83 -13.18 -35.28 -23.67
CA ILE A 83 -13.82 -34.63 -24.82
C ILE A 83 -12.75 -34.10 -25.79
N CYS A 84 -11.68 -33.50 -25.27
CA CYS A 84 -10.59 -32.97 -26.09
C CYS A 84 -9.92 -34.02 -27.01
N GLU A 85 -9.97 -35.30 -26.63
CA GLU A 85 -9.46 -36.41 -27.45
C GLU A 85 -10.57 -37.20 -28.16
N ARG A 86 -11.75 -37.34 -27.54
CA ARG A 86 -12.89 -38.10 -28.05
C ARG A 86 -14.14 -37.23 -28.04
N PHE A 87 -14.24 -36.37 -29.05
CA PHE A 87 -15.33 -35.43 -29.24
C PHE A 87 -16.43 -35.99 -30.13
N VAL A 88 -17.64 -35.47 -29.97
CA VAL A 88 -18.77 -35.75 -30.87
C VAL A 88 -18.47 -35.13 -32.24
N THR A 89 -18.75 -35.89 -33.30
CA THR A 89 -18.69 -35.40 -34.67
C THR A 89 -20.04 -35.58 -35.35
N ARG A 90 -20.36 -34.70 -36.29
CA ARG A 90 -21.50 -34.87 -37.18
C ARG A 90 -21.00 -35.37 -38.52
N LEU A 91 -21.64 -36.39 -39.09
CA LEU A 91 -21.33 -36.79 -40.47
C LEU A 91 -21.85 -35.72 -41.44
N GLY A 92 -20.93 -35.04 -42.13
CA GLY A 92 -21.23 -34.14 -43.24
C GLY A 92 -21.12 -34.86 -44.58
N GLU A 93 -21.99 -34.50 -45.53
CA GLU A 93 -21.86 -34.92 -46.93
C GLU A 93 -21.19 -33.79 -47.72
N ARG A 94 -19.97 -34.03 -48.24
CA ARG A 94 -19.26 -33.08 -49.10
C ARG A 94 -19.15 -33.64 -50.51
N ALA A 95 -19.49 -32.83 -51.50
CA ALA A 95 -19.31 -33.20 -52.89
C ALA A 95 -17.87 -32.86 -53.34
N GLU A 96 -17.11 -33.87 -53.75
CA GLU A 96 -15.73 -33.72 -54.22
C GLU A 96 -15.57 -34.42 -55.58
N LEU A 97 -14.67 -33.90 -56.41
CA LEU A 97 -14.41 -34.44 -57.74
C LEU A 97 -13.35 -35.55 -57.65
N LEU A 98 -13.77 -36.80 -57.84
CA LEU A 98 -12.91 -37.97 -57.69
C LEU A 98 -12.74 -38.70 -59.03
N PRO A 99 -11.62 -39.42 -59.25
CA PRO A 99 -11.51 -40.36 -60.36
C PRO A 99 -12.70 -41.32 -60.37
N VAL A 100 -13.29 -41.58 -61.54
CA VAL A 100 -14.56 -42.34 -61.61
C VAL A 100 -14.48 -43.71 -60.91
N SER A 101 -13.30 -44.34 -60.91
CA SER A 101 -13.02 -45.61 -60.23
C SER A 101 -13.14 -45.55 -58.70
N ARG A 102 -13.07 -44.35 -58.10
CA ARG A 102 -13.23 -44.11 -56.65
C ARG A 102 -14.62 -43.60 -56.28
N VAL A 103 -15.49 -43.35 -57.25
CA VAL A 103 -16.83 -42.82 -57.02
C VAL A 103 -17.74 -43.95 -56.55
N ARG A 104 -18.07 -43.97 -55.25
CA ARG A 104 -19.06 -44.92 -54.69
C ARG A 104 -20.50 -44.41 -54.79
N ARG A 105 -20.70 -43.10 -54.58
CA ARG A 105 -22.02 -42.45 -54.66
C ARG A 105 -21.87 -41.13 -55.42
N PRO A 106 -22.42 -40.99 -56.64
CA PRO A 106 -22.36 -39.73 -57.37
C PRO A 106 -23.16 -38.65 -56.67
N ALA A 107 -22.66 -37.41 -56.71
CA ALA A 107 -23.37 -36.25 -56.18
C ALA A 107 -24.56 -35.87 -57.07
N ARG A 108 -25.56 -35.18 -56.50
CA ARG A 108 -26.78 -34.78 -57.22
C ARG A 108 -26.49 -33.95 -58.48
N ARG A 109 -25.41 -33.15 -58.46
CA ARG A 109 -24.96 -32.31 -59.59
C ARG A 109 -23.82 -32.93 -60.41
N ALA A 110 -23.56 -34.24 -60.27
CA ALA A 110 -22.45 -34.90 -60.96
C ALA A 110 -22.62 -34.88 -62.50
N LEU A 111 -23.84 -35.13 -62.99
CA LEU A 111 -24.13 -35.09 -64.43
C LEU A 111 -24.07 -33.67 -64.99
N GLU A 112 -24.58 -32.68 -64.24
CA GLU A 112 -24.52 -31.27 -64.60
C GLU A 112 -23.05 -30.80 -64.74
N ARG A 113 -22.21 -31.12 -63.75
CA ARG A 113 -20.76 -30.85 -63.79
C ARG A 113 -20.09 -31.51 -64.99
N LEU A 114 -20.34 -32.80 -65.22
CA LEU A 114 -19.79 -33.53 -66.37
C LEU A 114 -20.22 -32.93 -67.70
N GLY A 115 -21.45 -32.41 -67.81
CA GLY A 115 -21.93 -31.72 -68.99
C GLY A 115 -21.26 -30.37 -69.24
N SER A 116 -20.85 -29.67 -68.18
CA SER A 116 -20.23 -28.33 -68.26
C SER A 116 -18.70 -28.35 -68.36
N HIS A 117 -18.05 -29.49 -68.09
CA HIS A 117 -16.58 -29.60 -67.98
C HIS A 117 -16.05 -30.75 -68.85
N THR A 118 -15.61 -30.42 -70.07
CA THR A 118 -15.12 -31.41 -71.05
C THR A 118 -13.83 -32.10 -70.59
N GLU A 119 -13.05 -31.43 -69.73
CA GLU A 119 -11.82 -31.94 -69.12
C GLU A 119 -12.02 -33.13 -68.16
N ASP A 120 -13.26 -33.33 -67.68
CA ASP A 120 -13.60 -34.42 -66.77
C ASP A 120 -13.99 -35.72 -67.51
N TRP A 121 -13.94 -35.73 -68.84
CA TRP A 121 -14.10 -36.92 -69.68
C TRP A 121 -12.75 -37.57 -70.02
N ALA A 122 -12.69 -38.90 -70.05
CA ALA A 122 -11.49 -39.65 -70.41
C ALA A 122 -11.42 -39.92 -71.93
N GLY A 123 -12.58 -40.07 -72.57
CA GLY A 123 -12.70 -40.41 -73.99
C GLY A 123 -14.05 -41.04 -74.31
N ARG A 124 -14.21 -41.54 -75.54
CA ARG A 124 -15.43 -42.21 -76.00
C ARG A 124 -15.12 -43.66 -76.35
N THR A 125 -15.96 -44.58 -75.88
CA THR A 125 -15.94 -45.99 -76.26
C THR A 125 -17.13 -46.30 -77.16
N LEU A 126 -17.17 -47.49 -77.76
CA LEU A 126 -18.33 -47.96 -78.54
C LEU A 126 -19.63 -47.99 -77.71
N ALA A 127 -19.53 -48.08 -76.38
CA ALA A 127 -20.66 -48.05 -75.44
C ALA A 127 -21.06 -46.65 -74.95
N GLY A 128 -20.31 -45.60 -75.33
CA GLY A 128 -20.59 -44.21 -74.94
C GLY A 128 -19.39 -43.47 -74.33
N PRO A 129 -19.59 -42.20 -73.94
CA PRO A 129 -18.56 -41.37 -73.33
C PRO A 129 -18.23 -41.86 -71.92
N VAL A 130 -16.94 -41.96 -71.59
CA VAL A 130 -16.45 -42.48 -70.31
C VAL A 130 -15.89 -41.31 -69.49
N PRO A 131 -16.46 -41.01 -68.30
CA PRO A 131 -15.96 -39.93 -67.47
C PRO A 131 -14.61 -40.32 -66.83
N ARG A 132 -13.66 -39.39 -66.83
CA ARG A 132 -12.36 -39.52 -66.14
C ARG A 132 -12.53 -39.28 -64.64
N ARG A 133 -13.31 -38.26 -64.28
CA ARG A 133 -13.61 -37.88 -62.89
C ARG A 133 -15.09 -37.53 -62.80
N ALA A 134 -15.72 -37.78 -61.66
CA ALA A 134 -17.08 -37.34 -61.42
C ALA A 134 -17.23 -36.83 -59.98
N MET A 135 -18.17 -35.90 -59.76
CA MET A 135 -18.48 -35.47 -58.40
C MET A 135 -19.10 -36.64 -57.60
N ALA A 136 -18.48 -36.96 -56.48
CA ALA A 136 -18.94 -37.97 -55.54
C ALA A 136 -19.29 -37.32 -54.20
N ILE A 137 -20.23 -37.92 -53.48
CA ILE A 137 -20.49 -37.57 -52.08
C ILE A 137 -19.52 -38.36 -51.20
N THR A 138 -18.60 -37.65 -50.56
CA THR A 138 -17.74 -38.18 -49.51
C THR A 138 -18.33 -37.81 -48.16
N ARG A 139 -18.35 -38.77 -47.23
CA ARG A 139 -18.75 -38.56 -45.84
C ARG A 139 -17.51 -38.12 -45.06
N GLU A 140 -17.53 -36.90 -44.54
CA GLU A 140 -16.45 -36.36 -43.70
C GLU A 140 -16.99 -36.10 -42.30
N SER A 141 -16.20 -36.42 -41.27
CA SER A 141 -16.57 -36.16 -39.88
C SER A 141 -16.34 -34.68 -39.56
N ASP A 142 -17.41 -33.93 -39.33
CA ASP A 142 -17.35 -32.54 -38.92
C ASP A 142 -17.27 -32.43 -37.39
N ALA A 143 -16.18 -31.84 -36.92
CA ALA A 143 -15.92 -31.58 -35.51
C ALA A 143 -16.42 -30.19 -35.06
N ASP A 144 -16.86 -29.34 -35.99
CA ASP A 144 -17.17 -27.93 -35.74
C ASP A 144 -18.56 -27.70 -35.14
N LEU A 145 -18.83 -28.40 -34.03
CA LEU A 145 -20.08 -28.32 -33.29
C LEU A 145 -20.03 -27.26 -32.20
N TYR A 146 -21.19 -26.72 -31.82
CA TYR A 146 -21.31 -25.75 -30.74
C TYR A 146 -20.66 -26.26 -29.44
N GLU A 147 -20.95 -27.50 -29.07
CA GLU A 147 -20.47 -28.14 -27.84
C GLU A 147 -18.96 -28.31 -27.84
N ASN A 148 -18.37 -28.58 -29.01
CA ASN A 148 -16.93 -28.70 -29.18
C ASN A 148 -16.24 -27.35 -29.08
N ARG A 149 -16.81 -26.32 -29.69
CA ARG A 149 -16.33 -24.93 -29.54
C ARG A 149 -16.43 -24.48 -28.09
N MET A 150 -17.53 -24.80 -27.41
CA MET A 150 -17.77 -24.52 -26.01
C MET A 150 -16.67 -25.14 -25.14
N VAL A 151 -16.33 -26.42 -25.34
CA VAL A 151 -15.23 -27.05 -24.58
C VAL A 151 -13.88 -26.39 -24.86
N THR A 152 -13.57 -26.03 -26.12
CA THR A 152 -12.31 -25.33 -26.42
C THR A 152 -12.26 -23.94 -25.79
N GLU A 153 -13.38 -23.22 -25.75
CA GLU A 153 -13.52 -21.89 -25.15
C GLU A 153 -13.47 -21.94 -23.61
N LEU A 154 -14.02 -23.01 -23.02
CA LEU A 154 -13.90 -23.33 -21.61
C LEU A 154 -12.44 -23.53 -21.21
N VAL A 155 -11.72 -24.37 -21.95
CA VAL A 155 -10.27 -24.60 -21.74
C VAL A 155 -9.50 -23.29 -21.91
N HIS A 156 -9.77 -22.56 -22.99
CA HIS A 156 -9.15 -21.26 -23.26
C HIS A 156 -10.09 -20.34 -24.06
N PRO A 157 -10.42 -19.13 -23.53
CA PRO A 157 -9.71 -18.43 -22.45
C PRO A 157 -10.21 -18.68 -21.02
N ILE A 158 -11.42 -19.22 -20.81
CA ILE A 158 -12.14 -19.11 -19.52
C ILE A 158 -11.33 -19.67 -18.35
N LEU A 159 -11.04 -20.98 -18.35
CA LEU A 159 -10.33 -21.64 -17.25
C LEU A 159 -8.87 -21.16 -17.16
N SER A 160 -8.21 -20.97 -18.30
CA SER A 160 -6.81 -20.50 -18.30
C SER A 160 -6.65 -19.14 -17.62
N THR A 161 -7.56 -18.19 -17.88
CA THR A 161 -7.50 -16.85 -17.27
C THR A 161 -7.89 -16.91 -15.80
N ALA A 162 -8.98 -17.60 -15.46
CA ALA A 162 -9.46 -17.70 -14.08
C ALA A 162 -8.44 -18.37 -13.14
N LEU A 163 -7.78 -19.45 -13.60
CA LEU A 163 -6.72 -20.11 -12.82
C LEU A 163 -5.48 -19.23 -12.68
N ALA A 164 -5.05 -18.56 -13.75
CA ALA A 164 -3.90 -17.67 -13.70
C ALA A 164 -4.11 -16.53 -12.69
N GLN A 165 -5.27 -15.88 -12.72
CA GLN A 165 -5.65 -14.83 -11.76
C GLN A 165 -5.68 -15.38 -10.33
N ARG A 166 -6.31 -16.54 -10.11
CA ARG A 166 -6.38 -17.16 -8.78
C ARG A 166 -5.01 -17.53 -8.22
N ILE A 167 -4.14 -18.12 -9.04
CA ILE A 167 -2.76 -18.48 -8.66
C ILE A 167 -1.95 -17.22 -8.32
N HIS A 168 -2.06 -16.17 -9.14
CA HIS A 168 -1.38 -14.91 -8.89
C HIS A 168 -1.81 -14.31 -7.53
N HIS A 169 -3.11 -14.26 -7.26
CA HIS A 169 -3.66 -13.78 -5.98
C HIS A 169 -3.13 -14.60 -4.78
N LEU A 170 -3.17 -15.94 -4.86
CA LEU A 170 -2.68 -16.77 -3.76
C LEU A 170 -1.16 -16.66 -3.55
N ARG A 171 -0.36 -16.46 -4.61
CA ARG A 171 1.07 -16.16 -4.48
C ARG A 171 1.31 -14.86 -3.73
N ARG A 172 0.45 -13.84 -3.92
CA ARG A 172 0.52 -12.60 -3.15
C ARG A 172 0.23 -12.80 -1.67
N VAL A 173 -0.84 -13.54 -1.35
CA VAL A 173 -1.15 -13.88 0.04
C VAL A 173 -0.03 -14.72 0.67
N GLN A 174 0.56 -15.66 -0.09
CA GLN A 174 1.71 -16.45 0.37
C GLN A 174 2.92 -15.56 0.67
N ALA A 175 3.20 -14.56 -0.16
CA ALA A 175 4.30 -13.62 0.05
C ALA A 175 4.09 -12.78 1.34
N ASP A 176 2.87 -12.29 1.58
CA ASP A 176 2.56 -11.56 2.82
C ASP A 176 2.68 -12.45 4.07
N LEU A 177 2.19 -13.69 4.01
CA LEU A 177 2.36 -14.66 5.11
C LEU A 177 3.83 -15.02 5.35
N ALA A 178 4.65 -15.08 4.30
CA ALA A 178 6.09 -15.27 4.42
C ALA A 178 6.75 -14.06 5.09
N ASP A 179 6.34 -12.83 4.77
CA ASP A 179 6.78 -11.61 5.46
C ASP A 179 6.43 -11.60 6.94
N LEU A 180 5.21 -12.01 7.29
CA LEU A 180 4.78 -12.18 8.69
C LEU A 180 5.59 -13.23 9.42
N THR A 181 5.94 -14.33 8.74
CA THR A 181 6.79 -15.37 9.32
C THR A 181 8.22 -14.85 9.54
N ARG A 182 8.79 -14.12 8.58
CA ARG A 182 10.12 -13.48 8.71
C ARG A 182 10.18 -12.45 9.83
N ALA A 183 9.12 -11.68 10.02
CA ALA A 183 9.02 -10.70 11.11
C ALA A 183 9.13 -11.32 12.52
N LYS A 184 9.06 -12.66 12.66
CA LYS A 184 9.39 -13.36 13.90
C LYS A 184 10.84 -13.14 14.32
N ASP A 185 11.74 -13.20 13.35
CA ASP A 185 13.19 -13.24 13.52
C ASP A 185 13.88 -11.95 13.05
N GLU A 186 13.18 -11.12 12.25
CA GLU A 186 13.62 -9.80 11.76
C GLU A 186 12.88 -8.65 12.48
N GLY A 187 13.59 -7.55 12.74
CA GLY A 187 12.98 -6.30 13.20
C GLY A 187 12.77 -6.18 14.71
N THR A 188 11.97 -5.18 15.12
CA THR A 188 11.67 -4.90 16.53
C THR A 188 10.54 -5.79 17.06
N TYR A 189 10.59 -6.13 18.35
CA TYR A 189 9.51 -6.91 18.97
C TYR A 189 8.15 -6.19 18.92
N LEU A 190 8.14 -4.86 18.98
CA LEU A 190 6.94 -4.04 18.94
C LEU A 190 6.26 -4.15 17.58
N ARG A 191 7.03 -3.97 16.49
CA ARG A 191 6.56 -4.14 15.12
C ARG A 191 5.98 -5.53 14.90
N ARG A 192 6.71 -6.57 15.31
CA ARG A 192 6.23 -7.96 15.22
C ARG A 192 4.86 -8.14 15.90
N THR A 193 4.71 -7.60 17.10
CA THR A 193 3.45 -7.70 17.87
C THR A 193 2.30 -7.01 17.15
N ARG A 194 2.53 -5.81 16.59
CA ARG A 194 1.52 -5.07 15.82
C ARG A 194 1.14 -5.77 14.53
N LEU A 195 2.10 -6.34 13.80
CA LEU A 195 1.82 -7.11 12.57
C LEU A 195 0.91 -8.30 12.84
N TYR A 196 1.21 -9.12 13.85
CA TYR A 196 0.34 -10.24 14.23
C TYR A 196 -1.04 -9.78 14.73
N THR A 197 -1.08 -8.69 15.50
CA THR A 197 -2.36 -8.10 15.96
C THR A 197 -3.19 -7.60 14.78
N PHE A 198 -2.58 -6.94 13.80
CA PHE A 198 -3.26 -6.42 12.62
C PHE A 198 -3.77 -7.54 11.71
N TRP A 199 -2.99 -8.62 11.57
CA TRP A 199 -3.41 -9.82 10.87
C TRP A 199 -4.54 -10.58 11.60
N GLY A 200 -4.69 -10.37 12.92
CA GLY A 200 -5.67 -11.06 13.75
C GLY A 200 -5.23 -12.46 14.22
N ALA A 201 -3.94 -12.78 14.07
CA ALA A 201 -3.40 -14.08 14.42
C ALA A 201 -1.91 -14.07 14.80
N ASP A 202 -1.46 -15.12 15.49
CA ASP A 202 -0.08 -15.29 15.97
C ASP A 202 0.83 -15.98 14.93
N ALA A 203 2.12 -16.13 15.27
CA ALA A 203 3.11 -16.74 14.39
C ALA A 203 2.78 -18.19 13.97
N GLU A 204 2.22 -19.00 14.87
CA GLU A 204 1.93 -20.42 14.59
C GLU A 204 0.79 -20.55 13.58
N ARG A 205 -0.24 -19.72 13.72
CA ARG A 205 -1.30 -19.62 12.72
C ARG A 205 -0.76 -19.12 11.38
N ALA A 206 0.19 -18.18 11.35
CA ALA A 206 0.77 -17.67 10.10
C ALA A 206 1.48 -18.80 9.31
N VAL A 207 2.25 -19.64 10.01
CA VAL A 207 2.89 -20.82 9.43
C VAL A 207 1.85 -21.82 8.91
N THR A 208 0.80 -22.08 9.69
CA THR A 208 -0.28 -23.01 9.30
C THR A 208 -0.99 -22.53 8.03
N SER A 209 -1.39 -21.25 7.99
CA SER A 209 -2.00 -20.62 6.82
C SER A 209 -1.06 -20.62 5.61
N SER A 210 0.24 -20.39 5.81
CA SER A 210 1.23 -20.43 4.73
C SER A 210 1.34 -21.83 4.11
N ASN A 211 1.37 -22.88 4.94
CA ASN A 211 1.36 -24.27 4.49
C ASN A 211 0.07 -24.60 3.72
N GLN A 212 -1.08 -24.15 4.22
CA GLN A 212 -2.39 -24.34 3.58
C GLN A 212 -2.44 -23.69 2.20
N VAL A 213 -2.02 -22.42 2.08
CA VAL A 213 -1.91 -21.72 0.79
C VAL A 213 -0.96 -22.46 -0.16
N GLY A 214 0.16 -22.98 0.35
CA GLY A 214 1.11 -23.78 -0.43
C GLY A 214 0.50 -25.06 -1.02
N GLU A 215 -0.36 -25.77 -0.28
CA GLU A 215 -1.09 -26.94 -0.79
C GLU A 215 -2.13 -26.55 -1.85
N THR A 216 -2.91 -25.49 -1.60
CA THR A 216 -3.89 -24.96 -2.56
C THR A 216 -3.20 -24.54 -3.86
N LEU A 217 -2.09 -23.81 -3.77
CA LEU A 217 -1.28 -23.39 -4.92
C LEU A 217 -0.79 -24.59 -5.72
N ARG A 218 -0.20 -25.61 -5.08
CA ARG A 218 0.23 -26.83 -5.76
C ARG A 218 -0.91 -27.50 -6.52
N THR A 219 -2.10 -27.57 -5.92
CA THR A 219 -3.28 -28.15 -6.58
C THR A 219 -3.71 -27.31 -7.80
N LEU A 220 -3.77 -25.98 -7.66
CA LEU A 220 -4.19 -25.10 -8.76
C LEU A 220 -3.16 -25.06 -9.90
N GLU A 221 -1.85 -25.07 -9.58
CA GLU A 221 -0.78 -25.15 -10.57
C GLU A 221 -0.83 -26.46 -11.35
N ALA A 222 -1.13 -27.59 -10.68
CA ALA A 222 -1.35 -28.87 -11.36
C ALA A 222 -2.57 -28.83 -12.30
N LEU A 223 -3.68 -28.22 -11.86
CA LEU A 223 -4.86 -28.01 -12.72
C LEU A 223 -4.54 -27.10 -13.90
N ALA A 224 -3.81 -26.00 -13.68
CA ALA A 224 -3.41 -25.06 -14.73
C ALA A 224 -2.47 -25.70 -15.76
N ALA A 225 -1.53 -26.56 -15.31
CA ALA A 225 -0.67 -27.34 -16.19
C ALA A 225 -1.48 -28.34 -17.04
N TRP A 226 -2.46 -29.02 -16.44
CA TRP A 226 -3.34 -29.94 -17.17
C TRP A 226 -4.23 -29.20 -18.18
N ILE A 227 -4.85 -28.08 -17.80
CA ILE A 227 -5.61 -27.22 -18.74
C ILE A 227 -4.71 -26.72 -19.88
N SER A 228 -3.46 -26.34 -19.57
CA SER A 228 -2.50 -25.90 -20.59
C SER A 228 -2.16 -27.01 -21.58
N SER A 229 -2.04 -28.27 -21.15
CA SER A 229 -1.81 -29.39 -22.07
C SER A 229 -3.00 -29.64 -23.01
N LEU A 230 -4.23 -29.39 -22.56
CA LEU A 230 -5.43 -29.55 -23.38
C LEU A 230 -5.55 -28.53 -24.52
N ARG A 231 -4.83 -27.40 -24.44
CA ARG A 231 -4.77 -26.41 -25.53
C ARG A 231 -4.16 -26.96 -26.82
N GLY A 232 -3.31 -27.98 -26.72
CA GLY A 232 -2.68 -28.68 -27.85
C GLY A 232 -3.44 -29.91 -28.36
N SER A 233 -4.60 -30.20 -27.77
CA SER A 233 -5.38 -31.42 -28.05
C SER A 233 -5.85 -31.52 -29.50
N THR A 234 -6.25 -32.74 -29.88
CA THR A 234 -6.80 -33.05 -31.21
C THR A 234 -7.98 -32.13 -31.54
N LEU A 235 -8.92 -31.94 -30.60
CA LEU A 235 -10.07 -31.06 -30.77
C LEU A 235 -9.67 -29.60 -31.03
N ALA A 236 -8.76 -29.05 -30.21
CA ALA A 236 -8.33 -27.66 -30.33
C ALA A 236 -7.73 -27.38 -31.73
N ARG A 237 -6.94 -28.33 -32.25
CA ARG A 237 -6.32 -28.24 -33.59
C ARG A 237 -7.34 -28.26 -34.73
N LEU A 238 -8.43 -29.01 -34.59
CA LEU A 238 -9.50 -29.11 -35.59
C LEU A 238 -10.42 -27.87 -35.58
N ILE A 239 -10.73 -27.35 -34.40
CA ILE A 239 -11.57 -26.15 -34.23
C ILE A 239 -10.84 -24.88 -34.69
N ARG A 240 -9.49 -24.82 -34.58
CA ARG A 240 -8.64 -23.69 -35.03
C ARG A 240 -9.07 -22.35 -34.43
N GLY A 241 -9.44 -22.34 -33.15
CA GLY A 241 -9.80 -21.11 -32.43
C GLY A 241 -11.21 -20.56 -32.74
N ARG A 242 -12.05 -21.29 -33.49
CA ARG A 242 -13.47 -20.94 -33.64
C ARG A 242 -14.17 -20.97 -32.29
N ARG A 243 -14.77 -19.84 -31.91
CA ARG A 243 -15.50 -19.67 -30.64
C ARG A 243 -16.99 -19.90 -30.83
N THR A 244 -17.70 -20.12 -29.73
CA THR A 244 -19.17 -20.26 -29.77
C THR A 244 -19.83 -18.95 -30.21
N GLY A 245 -19.21 -17.81 -29.89
CA GLY A 245 -19.79 -16.47 -30.08
C GLY A 245 -20.98 -16.21 -29.14
N GLN A 246 -21.20 -17.09 -28.16
CA GLN A 246 -22.32 -17.01 -27.24
C GLN A 246 -21.81 -16.79 -25.83
N ARG A 247 -22.43 -15.83 -25.14
CA ARG A 247 -22.04 -15.44 -23.78
C ARG A 247 -22.58 -16.40 -22.73
N ALA A 248 -23.74 -17.00 -23.00
CA ALA A 248 -24.41 -17.95 -22.10
C ALA A 248 -24.38 -19.38 -22.63
N LEU A 249 -24.30 -20.34 -21.71
CA LEU A 249 -24.38 -21.75 -22.03
C LEU A 249 -25.77 -22.09 -22.60
N ARG A 250 -25.82 -22.57 -23.85
CA ARG A 250 -27.04 -23.15 -24.41
C ARG A 250 -27.15 -24.61 -23.98
N ARG A 251 -28.32 -24.99 -23.47
CA ARG A 251 -28.66 -26.39 -23.30
C ARG A 251 -28.90 -27.04 -24.65
N THR A 252 -28.17 -28.11 -24.92
CA THR A 252 -28.33 -28.93 -26.11
C THR A 252 -28.47 -30.39 -25.69
N ASN A 253 -29.06 -31.21 -26.57
CA ASN A 253 -29.21 -32.65 -26.29
C ASN A 253 -27.87 -33.34 -26.00
N VAL A 254 -26.75 -32.85 -26.55
CA VAL A 254 -25.42 -33.39 -26.27
C VAL A 254 -24.97 -33.02 -24.87
N ILE A 255 -25.11 -31.76 -24.45
CA ILE A 255 -24.75 -31.30 -23.10
C ILE A 255 -25.63 -31.97 -22.03
N ASP A 256 -26.92 -32.14 -22.31
CA ASP A 256 -27.85 -32.69 -21.33
C ASP A 256 -27.70 -34.22 -21.17
N ASN A 257 -27.38 -34.96 -22.23
CA ASN A 257 -27.38 -36.43 -22.21
C ASN A 257 -25.99 -37.08 -22.11
N ASP A 258 -24.93 -36.46 -22.67
CA ASP A 258 -23.59 -37.02 -22.58
C ASP A 258 -22.93 -36.68 -21.24
N GLN A 259 -22.41 -37.69 -20.52
CA GLN A 259 -21.84 -37.52 -19.19
C GLN A 259 -20.67 -36.52 -19.14
N HIS A 260 -19.85 -36.48 -20.21
CA HIS A 260 -18.65 -35.65 -20.24
C HIS A 260 -19.00 -34.21 -20.62
N TYR A 261 -19.90 -34.02 -21.60
CA TYR A 261 -20.37 -32.68 -21.95
C TYR A 261 -21.24 -32.06 -20.85
N ARG A 262 -22.01 -32.86 -20.11
CA ARG A 262 -22.72 -32.40 -18.90
C ARG A 262 -21.75 -31.88 -17.86
N ALA A 263 -20.67 -32.62 -17.60
CA ALA A 263 -19.61 -32.21 -16.68
C ALA A 263 -18.94 -30.90 -17.15
N ALA A 264 -18.66 -30.76 -18.45
CA ALA A 264 -18.13 -29.51 -19.01
C ALA A 264 -19.12 -28.34 -18.85
N GLY A 265 -20.42 -28.57 -19.04
CA GLY A 265 -21.47 -27.56 -18.82
C GLY A 265 -21.57 -27.08 -17.36
N LEU A 266 -21.40 -27.98 -16.38
CA LEU A 266 -21.33 -27.62 -14.96
C LEU A 266 -20.14 -26.68 -14.68
N ILE A 267 -18.96 -27.01 -15.24
CA ILE A 267 -17.77 -26.17 -15.07
C ILE A 267 -17.92 -24.83 -15.80
N TRP A 268 -18.52 -24.81 -16.99
CA TRP A 268 -18.84 -23.56 -17.67
C TRP A 268 -19.67 -22.65 -16.76
N ALA A 269 -20.79 -23.16 -16.23
CA ALA A 269 -21.66 -22.38 -15.35
C ALA A 269 -20.95 -21.89 -14.06
N ALA A 270 -20.01 -22.68 -13.52
CA ALA A 270 -19.26 -22.30 -12.32
C ALA A 270 -18.19 -21.22 -12.55
N PHE A 271 -17.75 -21.01 -13.80
CA PHE A 271 -16.75 -20.02 -14.20
C PHE A 271 -17.30 -18.94 -15.15
N GLU A 272 -18.59 -19.02 -15.49
CA GLU A 272 -19.28 -18.02 -16.27
C GLU A 272 -19.24 -16.69 -15.52
N THR A 273 -18.70 -15.66 -16.18
CA THR A 273 -18.70 -14.30 -15.65
C THR A 273 -19.99 -13.62 -16.10
N ASP A 274 -20.54 -12.73 -15.26
CA ASP A 274 -21.71 -11.95 -15.67
C ASP A 274 -21.45 -11.26 -17.01
N PRO A 275 -22.47 -11.16 -17.88
CA PRO A 275 -22.30 -10.51 -19.17
C PRO A 275 -21.74 -9.11 -18.93
N GLN A 276 -20.64 -8.75 -19.60
CA GLN A 276 -20.24 -7.34 -19.69
C GLN A 276 -21.43 -6.56 -20.24
N VAL A 277 -22.14 -5.90 -19.33
CA VAL A 277 -23.18 -4.93 -19.64
C VAL A 277 -22.48 -3.86 -20.47
N HIS A 278 -23.14 -3.39 -21.53
CA HIS A 278 -22.61 -2.27 -22.28
C HIS A 278 -22.59 -1.06 -21.34
N GLU A 279 -21.42 -0.77 -20.79
CA GLU A 279 -21.25 0.27 -19.79
C GLU A 279 -21.43 1.62 -20.47
N THR A 280 -22.39 2.41 -20.00
CA THR A 280 -22.55 3.76 -20.52
C THR A 280 -21.38 4.64 -20.04
N PRO A 281 -21.07 5.76 -20.72
CA PRO A 281 -20.04 6.70 -20.25
C PRO A 281 -20.30 7.20 -18.81
N GLU A 282 -21.57 7.32 -18.41
CA GLU A 282 -21.96 7.73 -17.06
C GLU A 282 -21.69 6.62 -16.03
N ASP A 283 -22.02 5.37 -16.35
CA ASP A 283 -21.71 4.22 -15.51
C ASP A 283 -20.19 4.07 -15.31
N ARG A 284 -19.41 4.24 -16.39
CA ARG A 284 -17.94 4.23 -16.34
C ARG A 284 -17.41 5.31 -15.40
N ARG A 285 -17.91 6.55 -15.53
CA ARG A 285 -17.53 7.65 -14.64
C ARG A 285 -17.87 7.34 -13.18
N HIS A 286 -19.06 6.81 -12.90
CA HIS A 286 -19.47 6.43 -11.55
C HIS A 286 -18.59 5.29 -10.99
N ARG A 287 -18.23 4.31 -11.80
CA ARG A 287 -17.31 3.22 -11.42
C ARG A 287 -15.95 3.77 -11.01
N ILE A 288 -15.36 4.65 -11.81
CA ILE A 288 -14.05 5.27 -11.54
C ILE A 288 -14.12 6.09 -10.25
N LEU A 289 -15.10 6.98 -10.11
CA LEU A 289 -15.27 7.78 -8.90
C LEU A 289 -15.46 6.91 -7.65
N ARG A 290 -16.24 5.83 -7.75
CA ARG A 290 -16.44 4.87 -6.65
C ARG A 290 -15.13 4.19 -6.27
N ARG A 291 -14.31 3.81 -7.25
CA ARG A 291 -13.00 3.19 -7.06
C ARG A 291 -12.05 4.12 -6.30
N HIS A 292 -11.95 5.40 -6.71
CA HIS A 292 -11.14 6.40 -5.98
C HIS A 292 -11.66 6.65 -4.56
N ARG A 293 -12.97 6.86 -4.38
CA ARG A 293 -13.56 7.03 -3.04
C ARG A 293 -13.30 5.85 -2.11
N SER A 294 -13.33 4.63 -2.65
CA SER A 294 -13.01 3.42 -1.89
C SER A 294 -11.56 3.44 -1.40
N PHE A 295 -10.64 3.90 -2.24
CA PHE A 295 -9.24 4.07 -1.87
C PHE A 295 -9.03 5.19 -0.85
N ASP A 296 -9.72 6.33 -1.00
CA ASP A 296 -9.65 7.43 -0.04
C ASP A 296 -10.09 6.96 1.36
N ASN A 297 -11.21 6.22 1.42
CA ASN A 297 -11.71 5.64 2.67
C ASN A 297 -10.75 4.60 3.25
N TYR A 298 -10.08 3.82 2.41
CA TYR A 298 -9.06 2.86 2.85
C TYR A 298 -7.85 3.56 3.46
N VAL A 299 -7.30 4.60 2.81
CA VAL A 299 -6.19 5.39 3.36
C VAL A 299 -6.61 6.07 4.66
N PHE A 300 -7.84 6.58 4.75
CA PHE A 300 -8.37 7.16 5.98
C PHE A 300 -8.44 6.15 7.13
N GLY A 301 -8.94 4.95 6.87
CA GLY A 301 -8.92 3.85 7.85
C GLY A 301 -7.51 3.50 8.32
N LEU A 302 -6.51 3.48 7.41
CA LEU A 302 -5.11 3.25 7.78
C LEU A 302 -4.53 4.39 8.64
N VAL A 303 -4.82 5.66 8.34
CA VAL A 303 -4.36 6.81 9.16
C VAL A 303 -4.98 6.77 10.55
N VAL A 304 -6.28 6.49 10.66
CA VAL A 304 -6.99 6.34 11.94
C VAL A 304 -6.39 5.18 12.74
N ARG A 305 -6.16 4.02 12.11
CA ARG A 305 -5.54 2.87 12.77
C ARG A 305 -4.08 3.14 13.18
N ALA A 306 -3.33 3.89 12.38
CA ALA A 306 -1.97 4.33 12.71
C ALA A 306 -1.94 5.26 13.93
N LEU A 307 -2.85 6.25 14.00
CA LEU A 307 -3.01 7.12 15.17
C LEU A 307 -3.30 6.29 16.43
N ARG A 308 -4.25 5.34 16.36
CA ARG A 308 -4.51 4.40 17.47
C ARG A 308 -3.25 3.62 17.87
N GLY A 309 -2.49 3.13 16.89
CA GLY A 309 -1.23 2.39 17.10
C GLY A 309 -0.12 3.21 17.76
N LEU A 310 -0.20 4.54 17.68
CA LEU A 310 0.70 5.50 18.35
C LEU A 310 0.12 6.01 19.69
N GLY A 311 -1.03 5.50 20.12
CA GLY A 311 -1.71 5.87 21.37
C GLY A 311 -2.58 7.13 21.27
N TYR A 312 -2.87 7.60 20.06
CA TYR A 312 -3.74 8.75 19.82
C TYR A 312 -5.21 8.29 19.75
N GLN A 313 -6.09 8.98 20.48
CA GLN A 313 -7.52 8.72 20.54
C GLN A 313 -8.32 10.00 20.28
N PRO A 314 -9.49 9.91 19.63
CA PRO A 314 -10.30 11.08 19.35
C PRO A 314 -10.87 11.64 20.67
N VAL A 315 -10.96 12.97 20.77
CA VAL A 315 -11.58 13.64 21.93
C VAL A 315 -13.09 13.41 21.96
N ALA A 316 -13.70 13.26 20.78
CA ALA A 316 -15.11 12.94 20.61
C ALA A 316 -15.27 11.95 19.45
N ASP A 317 -16.28 11.08 19.53
CA ASP A 317 -16.52 10.05 18.51
C ASP A 317 -17.17 10.65 17.26
N HIS A 318 -16.38 11.38 16.48
CA HIS A 318 -16.78 11.88 15.17
C HIS A 318 -15.61 11.82 14.19
N LEU A 319 -15.91 11.58 12.92
CA LEU A 319 -14.93 11.66 11.85
C LEU A 319 -14.70 13.13 11.45
N PRO A 320 -13.48 13.49 11.04
CA PRO A 320 -13.22 14.75 10.35
C PRO A 320 -13.90 14.80 8.97
N GLY A 321 -14.32 16.00 8.57
CA GLY A 321 -14.88 16.30 7.26
C GLY A 321 -14.69 17.78 6.92
N ASP A 322 -15.21 18.20 5.76
CA ASP A 322 -15.00 19.56 5.24
C ASP A 322 -15.30 20.66 6.28
N GLY A 323 -14.24 21.29 6.80
CA GLY A 323 -14.33 22.37 7.78
C GLY A 323 -14.68 21.93 9.21
N LEU A 324 -14.76 20.62 9.49
CA LEU A 324 -14.99 20.05 10.81
C LEU A 324 -13.81 19.13 11.19
N PRO A 325 -12.71 19.68 11.72
CA PRO A 325 -11.55 18.89 12.12
C PRO A 325 -11.86 18.06 13.38
N ALA A 326 -11.23 16.90 13.50
CA ALA A 326 -11.28 16.06 14.70
C ALA A 326 -10.05 16.31 15.57
N ALA A 327 -10.29 16.65 16.84
CA ALA A 327 -9.23 16.73 17.84
C ALA A 327 -8.86 15.32 18.31
N VAL A 328 -7.57 14.99 18.30
CA VAL A 328 -7.05 13.68 18.69
C VAL A 328 -5.97 13.88 19.75
N LEU A 329 -6.16 13.27 20.91
CA LEU A 329 -5.23 13.36 22.04
C LEU A 329 -4.32 12.14 22.05
N GLY A 330 -3.00 12.36 22.10
CA GLY A 330 -2.04 11.27 22.25
C GLY A 330 -0.96 11.55 23.28
N PRO A 331 0.02 10.63 23.41
CA PRO A 331 1.02 10.69 24.48
C PRO A 331 1.88 11.95 24.45
N TRP A 332 2.12 12.52 23.27
CA TRP A 332 2.99 13.68 23.06
C TRP A 332 2.22 14.96 22.69
N GLY A 333 0.96 15.03 23.13
CA GLY A 333 0.10 16.20 22.96
C GLY A 333 -1.08 15.97 22.02
N GLN A 334 -1.89 17.01 21.87
CA GLN A 334 -3.04 17.02 20.98
C GLN A 334 -2.61 17.32 19.55
N VAL A 335 -3.25 16.64 18.60
CA VAL A 335 -3.18 16.91 17.16
C VAL A 335 -4.59 17.11 16.62
N THR A 336 -4.69 17.75 15.47
CA THR A 336 -5.96 17.90 14.75
C THR A 336 -5.86 17.16 13.42
N LEU A 337 -6.86 16.34 13.10
CA LEU A 337 -7.00 15.68 11.81
C LEU A 337 -8.12 16.36 11.05
N ASP A 338 -7.86 16.79 9.82
CA ASP A 338 -8.85 17.32 8.90
C ASP A 338 -8.95 16.43 7.65
N ARG A 339 -10.12 16.41 7.01
CA ARG A 339 -10.37 15.67 5.78
C ARG A 339 -11.16 16.53 4.82
N ASP A 340 -10.59 16.81 3.64
CA ASP A 340 -11.28 17.56 2.61
C ASP A 340 -12.14 16.68 1.68
N SER A 341 -12.97 17.33 0.87
CA SER A 341 -13.83 16.73 -0.16
C SER A 341 -13.10 15.88 -1.20
N THR A 342 -11.79 16.07 -1.36
CA THR A 342 -10.95 15.30 -2.29
C THR A 342 -10.36 14.05 -1.64
N GLY A 343 -10.64 13.81 -0.35
CA GLY A 343 -10.13 12.68 0.40
C GLY A 343 -8.75 12.91 1.01
N VAL A 344 -8.16 14.09 0.85
CA VAL A 344 -6.86 14.42 1.44
C VAL A 344 -7.03 14.64 2.93
N LEU A 345 -6.13 14.02 3.69
CA LEU A 345 -6.09 14.14 5.14
C LEU A 345 -4.97 15.09 5.53
N THR A 346 -5.25 16.05 6.41
CA THR A 346 -4.23 16.96 6.94
C THR A 346 -4.09 16.74 8.43
N VAL A 347 -2.89 16.37 8.86
CA VAL A 347 -2.52 16.27 10.28
C VAL A 347 -1.83 17.56 10.69
N HIS A 348 -2.46 18.30 11.60
CA HIS A 348 -1.93 19.49 12.23
C HIS A 348 -1.29 19.12 13.57
N SER A 349 0.03 19.25 13.66
CA SER A 349 0.79 18.86 14.85
C SER A 349 1.90 19.87 15.14
N HIS A 350 1.85 20.51 16.31
CA HIS A 350 2.90 21.42 16.79
C HIS A 350 3.32 22.50 15.78
N GLY A 351 2.35 23.07 15.06
CA GLY A 351 2.57 24.12 14.04
C GLY A 351 3.07 23.61 12.68
N VAL A 352 3.06 22.29 12.46
CA VAL A 352 3.40 21.65 11.19
C VAL A 352 2.17 20.96 10.63
N ASP A 353 1.87 21.26 9.37
CA ASP A 353 0.79 20.64 8.61
C ASP A 353 1.39 19.58 7.69
N THR A 354 0.95 18.33 7.85
CA THR A 354 1.36 17.23 6.98
C THR A 354 0.15 16.66 6.25
N ARG A 355 0.20 16.68 4.91
CA ARG A 355 -0.87 16.15 4.06
C ARG A 355 -0.62 14.69 3.72
N PHE A 356 -1.65 13.86 3.79
CA PHE A 356 -1.68 12.50 3.26
C PHE A 356 -2.62 12.49 2.07
N VAL A 357 -2.06 12.28 0.87
CA VAL A 357 -2.78 12.39 -0.39
C VAL A 357 -2.97 10.98 -0.98
N PRO A 358 -4.20 10.43 -0.95
CA PRO A 358 -4.51 9.20 -1.65
C PRO A 358 -4.39 9.40 -3.16
N LEU A 359 -3.47 8.71 -3.82
CA LEU A 359 -3.35 8.67 -5.28
C LEU A 359 -3.38 7.21 -5.75
N LEU A 360 -4.57 6.74 -6.09
CA LEU A 360 -4.80 5.35 -6.49
C LEU A 360 -3.88 4.90 -7.65
N ASP A 361 -3.75 5.73 -8.67
CA ASP A 361 -3.13 5.39 -9.95
C ASP A 361 -1.76 6.07 -10.14
N LEU A 362 -0.97 6.21 -9.06
CA LEU A 362 0.41 6.68 -9.20
C LEU A 362 1.25 5.67 -10.02
N ILE A 363 1.12 4.38 -9.72
CA ILE A 363 1.81 3.27 -10.38
C ILE A 363 0.77 2.20 -10.75
N GLY A 364 0.68 1.90 -12.04
CA GLY A 364 -0.10 0.80 -12.60
C GLY A 364 0.76 -0.46 -12.80
N PRO A 365 0.13 -1.63 -12.97
CA PRO A 365 0.82 -2.92 -13.09
C PRO A 365 1.73 -3.03 -14.33
N ASP A 366 1.40 -2.31 -15.41
CA ASP A 366 2.13 -2.36 -16.69
C ASP A 366 2.92 -1.06 -16.99
N ASP A 367 3.01 -0.14 -16.02
CA ASP A 367 3.75 1.12 -16.23
C ASP A 367 5.27 0.87 -16.28
N GLY A 368 5.91 1.40 -17.32
CA GLY A 368 7.38 1.41 -17.41
C GLY A 368 8.02 2.40 -16.43
N PRO A 369 9.32 2.24 -16.09
CA PRO A 369 10.02 3.12 -15.16
C PRO A 369 9.99 4.60 -15.55
N GLU A 370 10.09 4.92 -16.84
CA GLU A 370 10.07 6.31 -17.34
C GLU A 370 8.72 6.99 -17.05
N THR A 371 7.62 6.31 -17.33
CA THR A 371 6.26 6.81 -17.05
C THR A 371 6.04 7.04 -15.56
N VAL A 372 6.54 6.13 -14.72
CA VAL A 372 6.50 6.29 -13.26
C VAL A 372 7.33 7.50 -12.82
N ALA A 373 8.51 7.70 -13.40
CA ALA A 373 9.38 8.83 -13.09
C ALA A 373 8.73 10.18 -13.43
N GLU A 374 8.14 10.31 -14.62
CA GLU A 374 7.45 11.54 -15.06
C GLU A 374 6.29 11.91 -14.14
N ARG A 375 5.44 10.93 -13.81
CA ARG A 375 4.31 11.16 -12.88
C ARG A 375 4.81 11.53 -11.49
N TRP A 376 5.79 10.80 -10.97
CA TRP A 376 6.34 11.09 -9.66
C TRP A 376 6.96 12.49 -9.59
N GLN A 377 7.64 12.92 -10.66
CA GLN A 377 8.18 14.26 -10.77
C GLN A 377 7.08 15.33 -10.78
N SER A 378 6.00 15.12 -11.53
CA SER A 378 4.83 16.01 -11.53
C SER A 378 4.21 16.17 -10.13
N VAL A 379 4.01 15.05 -9.41
CA VAL A 379 3.46 15.08 -8.04
C VAL A 379 4.39 15.84 -7.09
N ARG A 380 5.71 15.59 -7.18
CA ARG A 380 6.71 16.33 -6.40
C ARG A 380 6.66 17.81 -6.72
N GLU A 381 6.49 18.18 -7.98
CA GLU A 381 6.43 19.58 -8.39
C GLU A 381 5.19 20.31 -7.88
N ALA A 382 4.06 19.62 -7.79
CA ALA A 382 2.82 20.18 -7.27
C ALA A 382 2.81 20.39 -5.73
N ALA A 383 3.62 19.64 -4.98
CA ALA A 383 3.65 19.73 -3.52
C ALA A 383 4.25 21.05 -3.01
N THR A 384 3.51 21.75 -2.14
CA THR A 384 3.88 23.06 -1.55
C THR A 384 4.21 22.99 -0.06
N CYS A 385 3.84 21.90 0.61
CA CYS A 385 4.01 21.65 2.04
C CYS A 385 4.40 20.17 2.27
N PRO A 386 4.77 19.76 3.50
CA PRO A 386 5.03 18.36 3.81
C PRO A 386 3.88 17.47 3.35
N THR A 387 4.17 16.55 2.43
CA THR A 387 3.17 15.73 1.73
C THR A 387 3.62 14.28 1.67
N VAL A 388 2.75 13.38 2.08
CA VAL A 388 2.89 11.92 1.99
C VAL A 388 1.90 11.43 0.95
N VAL A 389 2.40 10.97 -0.18
CA VAL A 389 1.57 10.40 -1.24
C VAL A 389 1.34 8.93 -0.94
N VAL A 390 0.08 8.55 -0.69
CA VAL A 390 -0.29 7.18 -0.38
C VAL A 390 -0.92 6.58 -1.63
N TYR A 391 -0.37 5.50 -2.16
CA TYR A 391 -0.80 4.94 -3.44
C TYR A 391 -0.94 3.43 -3.41
N LEU A 392 -1.81 2.89 -4.28
CA LEU A 392 -2.11 1.46 -4.29
C LEU A 392 -1.05 0.71 -5.09
N ALA A 393 -0.24 -0.10 -4.42
CA ALA A 393 0.70 -0.99 -5.08
C ALA A 393 1.18 -2.09 -4.12
N ALA A 394 1.48 -3.26 -4.68
CA ALA A 394 2.25 -4.27 -3.98
C ALA A 394 3.67 -3.75 -3.70
N PHE A 395 4.15 -3.92 -2.46
CA PHE A 395 5.46 -3.42 -2.05
C PHE A 395 6.60 -4.01 -2.87
N ASP A 396 6.55 -5.31 -3.13
CA ASP A 396 7.60 -6.00 -3.88
C ASP A 396 7.69 -5.52 -5.33
N SER A 397 6.56 -5.17 -5.95
CA SER A 397 6.53 -4.62 -7.30
C SER A 397 7.26 -3.27 -7.37
N VAL A 398 7.09 -2.40 -6.38
CA VAL A 398 7.78 -1.11 -6.32
C VAL A 398 9.29 -1.30 -6.09
N ARG A 399 9.68 -2.29 -5.29
CA ARG A 399 11.11 -2.59 -5.02
C ARG A 399 11.86 -3.12 -6.24
N ARG A 400 11.16 -3.61 -7.25
CA ARG A 400 11.75 -4.06 -8.53
C ARG A 400 12.01 -2.91 -9.51
N LEU A 401 11.50 -1.70 -9.22
CA LEU A 401 11.85 -0.51 -9.99
C LEU A 401 13.34 -0.16 -9.78
N PRO A 402 13.94 0.63 -10.70
CA PRO A 402 15.26 1.21 -10.48
C PRO A 402 15.36 1.89 -9.12
N SER A 403 16.51 1.78 -8.45
CA SER A 403 16.75 2.30 -7.09
C SER A 403 16.37 3.79 -6.94
N THR A 404 16.65 4.58 -7.98
CA THR A 404 16.34 6.01 -8.08
C THR A 404 14.83 6.32 -7.94
N LEU A 405 13.97 5.38 -8.31
CA LEU A 405 12.51 5.44 -8.13
C LEU A 405 12.06 4.66 -6.91
N ALA A 406 12.56 3.45 -6.72
CA ALA A 406 12.12 2.56 -5.65
C ALA A 406 12.34 3.19 -4.26
N ILE A 407 13.47 3.86 -4.01
CA ILE A 407 13.75 4.45 -2.69
C ILE A 407 12.76 5.57 -2.34
N PRO A 408 12.57 6.64 -3.14
CA PRO A 408 11.61 7.69 -2.81
C PRO A 408 10.15 7.22 -2.83
N LEU A 409 9.83 6.16 -3.58
CA LEU A 409 8.48 5.60 -3.65
C LEU A 409 8.16 4.60 -2.52
N THR A 410 9.14 4.19 -1.72
CA THR A 410 8.94 3.25 -0.61
C THR A 410 9.17 3.84 0.78
N SER A 411 9.77 5.03 0.86
CA SER A 411 10.19 5.65 2.11
C SER A 411 9.17 6.65 2.63
N ALA A 412 8.70 6.44 3.87
CA ALA A 412 7.92 7.42 4.61
C ALA A 412 8.75 8.62 5.11
N GLY A 413 10.08 8.47 5.20
CA GLY A 413 11.01 9.50 5.66
C GLY A 413 11.73 10.24 4.51
N LEU A 414 12.35 11.38 4.85
CA LEU A 414 13.22 12.14 3.94
C LEU A 414 14.62 11.49 3.85
N ASP A 415 14.65 10.28 3.31
CA ASP A 415 15.81 9.40 3.33
C ASP A 415 16.81 9.66 2.19
N MET A 416 16.39 10.38 1.15
CA MET A 416 17.16 10.60 -0.06
C MET A 416 17.90 11.94 -0.05
N PRO A 417 19.19 11.99 -0.44
CA PRO A 417 19.91 13.23 -0.65
C PRO A 417 19.26 14.04 -1.77
N ASN A 418 19.28 15.38 -1.66
CA ASN A 418 18.92 16.31 -2.74
C ASN A 418 17.50 16.17 -3.33
N THR A 419 16.46 16.30 -2.52
CA THR A 419 15.19 16.83 -3.05
C THR A 419 14.79 18.09 -2.29
N HIS A 420 14.48 19.18 -3.00
CA HIS A 420 14.12 20.46 -2.39
C HIS A 420 12.73 20.45 -1.74
N LYS A 421 11.97 19.36 -1.85
CA LYS A 421 10.56 19.28 -1.43
C LYS A 421 10.36 18.17 -0.41
N SER A 422 9.54 18.46 0.60
CA SER A 422 9.15 17.54 1.68
C SER A 422 8.07 16.56 1.22
N THR A 423 8.26 15.96 0.04
CA THR A 423 7.32 14.99 -0.54
C THR A 423 7.90 13.59 -0.39
N THR A 424 7.11 12.69 0.18
CA THR A 424 7.41 11.26 0.34
C THR A 424 6.28 10.45 -0.26
N ALA A 425 6.51 9.16 -0.49
CA ALA A 425 5.48 8.27 -1.00
C ALA A 425 5.51 6.92 -0.29
N VAL A 426 4.31 6.38 -0.07
CA VAL A 426 4.10 5.15 0.67
C VAL A 426 3.16 4.24 -0.14
N PRO A 427 3.64 3.07 -0.60
CA PRO A 427 2.78 2.09 -1.22
C PRO A 427 1.97 1.38 -0.15
N VAL A 428 0.68 1.17 -0.42
CA VAL A 428 -0.21 0.38 0.43
C VAL A 428 -0.97 -0.63 -0.41
N SER A 429 -1.28 -1.76 0.19
CA SER A 429 -2.08 -2.83 -0.40
C SER A 429 -3.00 -3.45 0.65
N PRO A 430 -4.30 -3.65 0.36
CA PRO A 430 -5.20 -4.41 1.23
C PRO A 430 -4.80 -5.88 1.41
N LEU A 431 -3.83 -6.38 0.64
CA LEU A 431 -3.31 -7.75 0.73
C LEU A 431 -2.03 -7.85 1.56
N GLU A 432 -1.50 -6.73 2.05
CA GLU A 432 -0.21 -6.66 2.73
C GLU A 432 -0.36 -6.14 4.17
N THR A 433 -0.01 -6.98 5.14
CA THR A 433 -0.05 -6.64 6.57
C THR A 433 0.94 -5.50 6.91
N THR A 434 2.02 -5.39 6.13
CA THR A 434 3.04 -4.33 6.30
C THR A 434 2.59 -2.94 5.80
N SER A 435 1.45 -2.82 5.11
CA SER A 435 0.92 -1.52 4.66
C SER A 435 0.67 -0.56 5.82
N LEU A 436 0.14 -1.08 6.93
CA LEU A 436 -0.14 -0.27 8.11
C LEU A 436 1.14 0.26 8.75
N GLU A 437 2.19 -0.56 8.91
CA GLU A 437 3.47 -0.14 9.49
C GLU A 437 4.15 0.97 8.66
N ARG A 438 4.05 0.89 7.34
CA ARG A 438 4.58 1.89 6.41
C ARG A 438 3.88 3.24 6.59
N LEU A 439 2.55 3.24 6.55
CA LEU A 439 1.79 4.48 6.74
C LEU A 439 1.91 5.01 8.17
N ALA A 440 1.93 4.12 9.16
CA ALA A 440 2.09 4.49 10.56
C ALA A 440 3.44 5.15 10.84
N ARG A 441 4.51 4.80 10.12
CA ARG A 441 5.77 5.55 10.13
C ARG A 441 5.59 6.99 9.66
N ALA A 442 4.88 7.21 8.56
CA ALA A 442 4.61 8.54 8.06
C ALA A 442 3.76 9.37 9.05
N VAL A 443 2.76 8.75 9.68
CA VAL A 443 1.96 9.37 10.76
C VAL A 443 2.84 9.66 11.98
N ALA A 444 3.73 8.76 12.38
CA ALA A 444 4.67 8.98 13.47
C ALA A 444 5.59 10.18 13.19
N ILE A 445 6.11 10.32 11.97
CA ILE A 445 6.88 11.50 11.57
C ILE A 445 6.02 12.77 11.69
N ALA A 446 4.78 12.75 11.19
CA ALA A 446 3.88 13.89 11.25
C ALA A 446 3.56 14.34 12.69
N VAL A 447 3.36 13.40 13.63
CA VAL A 447 2.94 13.72 15.00
C VAL A 447 4.11 13.78 16.00
N GLN A 448 4.94 12.75 16.04
CA GLN A 448 6.01 12.60 17.03
C GLN A 448 7.28 13.39 16.66
N ALA A 449 7.71 13.38 15.39
CA ALA A 449 8.88 14.16 14.99
C ALA A 449 8.61 15.68 15.07
N SER A 450 7.38 16.11 14.76
CA SER A 450 6.93 17.50 14.95
C SER A 450 6.95 17.90 16.43
N ALA A 451 6.44 17.05 17.34
CA ALA A 451 6.48 17.30 18.78
C ALA A 451 7.92 17.42 19.31
N LEU A 452 8.83 16.54 18.86
CA LEU A 452 10.24 16.63 19.22
C LEU A 452 10.86 17.92 18.65
N THR A 453 10.59 18.26 17.39
CA THR A 453 11.17 19.46 16.76
C THR A 453 10.69 20.76 17.43
N ALA A 454 9.50 20.78 18.04
CA ALA A 454 8.98 21.91 18.80
C ALA A 454 9.68 22.12 20.17
N TYR A 455 10.37 21.10 20.70
CA TYR A 455 11.23 21.24 21.87
C TYR A 455 12.53 21.99 21.51
N PRO A 456 13.15 22.80 22.40
CA PRO A 456 12.65 23.19 23.73
C PRO A 456 11.48 24.17 23.65
N VAL A 457 10.56 24.08 24.62
CA VAL A 457 9.35 24.92 24.63
C VAL A 457 9.73 26.34 24.99
N THR A 458 9.39 27.29 24.11
CA THR A 458 9.64 28.71 24.35
C THR A 458 8.61 29.26 25.32
N ILE A 459 9.08 29.94 26.36
CA ILE A 459 8.23 30.57 27.36
C ILE A 459 7.81 31.93 26.82
N THR A 460 6.51 32.10 26.59
CA THR A 460 5.92 33.34 26.08
C THR A 460 4.96 33.93 27.11
N LEU A 461 4.96 35.26 27.21
CA LEU A 461 4.03 35.99 28.06
C LEU A 461 2.84 36.45 27.20
N PRO A 462 1.68 36.76 27.80
CA PRO A 462 0.56 37.39 27.09
C PRO A 462 0.96 38.71 26.39
N THR A 463 2.01 39.37 26.89
CA THR A 463 2.55 40.63 26.37
C THR A 463 3.58 40.43 25.25
N GLY A 464 3.88 39.19 24.88
CA GLY A 464 4.86 38.82 23.87
C GLY A 464 6.09 38.13 24.47
N LYS A 465 7.29 38.58 24.06
CA LYS A 465 8.56 38.00 24.52
C LYS A 465 8.87 38.42 25.96
N ILE A 466 9.65 37.60 26.67
CA ILE A 466 10.10 37.92 28.01
C ILE A 466 11.16 39.03 27.92
N PRO A 467 11.02 40.14 28.68
CA PRO A 467 12.03 41.19 28.71
C PRO A 467 13.40 40.66 29.15
N ARG A 468 14.46 41.12 28.48
CA ARG A 468 15.85 40.70 28.73
C ARG A 468 16.25 40.73 30.22
N ARG A 469 15.93 41.81 30.92
CA ARG A 469 16.27 41.98 32.35
C ARG A 469 15.60 40.93 33.23
N LEU A 470 14.36 40.56 32.91
CA LEU A 470 13.65 39.53 33.64
C LEU A 470 14.27 38.15 33.39
N ILE A 471 14.69 37.87 32.15
CA ILE A 471 15.44 36.64 31.82
C ILE A 471 16.76 36.59 32.60
N ASP A 472 17.54 37.67 32.58
CA ASP A 472 18.82 37.76 33.29
C ASP A 472 18.63 37.44 34.78
N TYR A 473 17.63 38.04 35.42
CA TYR A 473 17.30 37.80 36.83
C TYR A 473 16.90 36.34 37.12
N ILE A 474 16.06 35.72 36.27
CA ILE A 474 15.64 34.32 36.45
C ILE A 474 16.84 33.37 36.32
N MET A 475 17.72 33.63 35.35
CA MET A 475 18.92 32.82 35.14
C MET A 475 19.88 32.95 36.35
N ASP A 476 20.07 34.17 36.86
CA ASP A 476 20.92 34.45 38.03
C ASP A 476 20.37 33.88 39.34
N ALA A 477 19.05 33.73 39.44
CA ALA A 477 18.38 33.15 40.60
C ALA A 477 18.73 31.66 40.83
N ASN A 478 19.38 30.99 39.86
CA ASN A 478 19.89 29.61 39.98
C ASN A 478 18.86 28.61 40.54
N ILE A 479 17.64 28.66 40.01
CA ILE A 479 16.52 27.80 40.41
C ILE A 479 16.79 26.30 40.15
N THR A 480 17.73 25.98 39.25
CA THR A 480 18.02 24.57 38.91
C THR A 480 18.62 23.85 40.10
N GLN A 481 18.01 22.73 40.50
CA GLN A 481 18.54 21.90 41.59
C GLN A 481 19.90 21.28 41.21
N GLN A 482 20.84 21.25 42.18
CA GLN A 482 22.16 20.63 41.98
C GLN A 482 22.04 19.16 41.56
N GLY A 483 22.86 18.76 40.59
CA GLY A 483 22.89 17.39 40.05
C GLY A 483 21.86 17.11 38.95
N LEU A 484 20.97 18.07 38.63
CA LEU A 484 20.05 17.97 37.49
C LEU A 484 20.56 18.72 36.26
N GLY A 485 20.09 18.31 35.07
CA GLY A 485 20.29 19.10 33.86
C GLY A 485 19.69 20.50 33.99
N GLN A 486 20.27 21.48 33.29
CA GLN A 486 19.81 22.88 33.29
C GLN A 486 18.31 22.95 33.01
N LEU A 487 17.58 23.75 33.80
CA LEU A 487 16.14 23.92 33.66
C LEU A 487 15.78 24.78 32.44
N PHE A 488 16.51 25.88 32.27
CA PHE A 488 16.26 26.84 31.20
C PHE A 488 17.37 26.81 30.14
N HIS A 489 16.99 27.08 28.88
CA HIS A 489 17.90 27.37 27.79
C HIS A 489 17.61 28.78 27.27
N ARG A 490 18.66 29.55 27.03
CA ARG A 490 18.57 30.90 26.47
C ARG A 490 19.18 30.91 25.05
N PRO A 491 18.37 30.72 23.99
CA PRO A 491 18.88 30.74 22.63
C PRO A 491 19.19 32.16 22.13
N ALA A 492 18.49 33.17 22.66
CA ALA A 492 18.65 34.59 22.30
C ALA A 492 18.44 35.51 23.53
N PRO A 493 18.88 36.78 23.48
CA PRO A 493 18.78 37.69 24.63
C PRO A 493 17.36 37.90 25.18
N ASP A 494 16.34 37.76 24.34
CA ASP A 494 14.91 37.98 24.60
C ASP A 494 14.08 36.69 24.56
N GLN A 495 14.74 35.52 24.59
CA GLN A 495 14.09 34.22 24.54
C GLN A 495 14.54 33.35 25.71
N LEU A 496 13.57 32.77 26.40
CA LEU A 496 13.79 31.77 27.43
C LEU A 496 13.00 30.52 27.06
N GLN A 497 13.64 29.36 27.14
CA GLN A 497 13.00 28.09 26.84
C GLN A 497 13.13 27.14 28.02
N LEU A 498 12.11 26.31 28.21
CA LEU A 498 12.10 25.26 29.22
C LEU A 498 12.59 23.94 28.63
N ARG A 499 13.55 23.29 29.31
CA ARG A 499 14.23 22.08 28.84
C ARG A 499 13.69 20.78 29.45
N ARG A 500 13.09 20.88 30.62
CA ARG A 500 12.51 19.72 31.32
C ARG A 500 11.43 20.20 32.25
N PRO A 501 10.52 19.31 32.66
CA PRO A 501 9.57 19.64 33.71
C PRO A 501 10.31 20.00 35.01
N LEU A 502 9.73 20.95 35.75
CA LEU A 502 10.22 21.38 37.04
C LEU A 502 9.95 20.27 38.07
N THR A 503 10.88 20.11 39.02
CA THR A 503 10.60 19.33 40.23
C THR A 503 9.72 20.13 41.19
N SER A 504 9.11 19.46 42.16
CA SER A 504 8.29 20.13 43.19
C SER A 504 9.07 21.20 43.96
N ASP A 505 10.37 21.04 44.13
CA ASP A 505 11.20 22.03 44.84
C ASP A 505 11.59 23.20 43.94
N GLU A 506 11.84 22.96 42.65
CA GLU A 506 12.06 24.04 41.68
C GLU A 506 10.80 24.89 41.49
N PHE A 507 9.61 24.29 41.54
CA PHE A 507 8.35 25.03 41.57
C PHE A 507 8.25 25.96 42.79
N LYS A 508 8.64 25.49 43.98
CA LYS A 508 8.65 26.32 45.20
C LYS A 508 9.65 27.46 45.08
N GLN A 509 10.85 27.18 44.60
CA GLN A 509 11.90 28.18 44.41
C GLN A 509 11.49 29.24 43.38
N LEU A 510 10.94 28.83 42.23
CA LEU A 510 10.38 29.76 41.24
C LEU A 510 9.29 30.63 41.87
N GLY A 511 8.37 30.03 42.63
CA GLY A 511 7.33 30.77 43.35
C GLY A 511 7.89 31.80 44.32
N GLN A 512 8.98 31.50 45.03
CA GLN A 512 9.66 32.45 45.91
C GLN A 512 10.30 33.60 45.12
N VAL A 513 11.00 33.30 44.02
CA VAL A 513 11.61 34.28 43.12
C VAL A 513 10.56 35.24 42.55
N VAL A 514 9.44 34.70 42.07
CA VAL A 514 8.32 35.50 41.54
C VAL A 514 7.73 36.40 42.63
N ARG A 515 7.48 35.88 43.85
CA ARG A 515 6.96 36.68 44.98
C ARG A 515 7.90 37.82 45.36
N GLN A 516 9.21 37.58 45.38
CA GLN A 516 10.20 38.62 45.66
C GLN A 516 10.19 39.71 44.59
N LEU A 517 10.11 39.33 43.31
CA LEU A 517 9.97 40.29 42.21
C LEU A 517 8.66 41.08 42.32
N THR A 518 7.54 40.42 42.62
CA THR A 518 6.24 41.07 42.80
C THR A 518 6.27 42.06 43.96
N ALA A 519 6.97 41.78 45.06
CA ALA A 519 7.08 42.74 46.16
C ALA A 519 7.86 44.01 45.75
N ARG A 520 8.88 43.87 44.89
CA ARG A 520 9.74 44.97 44.41
C ARG A 520 9.07 45.88 43.39
N THR A 521 7.97 45.47 42.77
CA THR A 521 7.22 46.33 41.83
C THR A 521 6.60 47.56 42.51
N ASN A 522 6.47 47.54 43.84
CA ASN A 522 5.99 48.68 44.64
C ASN A 522 7.06 49.73 44.92
N SER A 523 8.33 49.49 44.56
CA SER A 523 9.45 50.41 44.76
C SER A 523 9.95 51.00 43.42
N PRO A 524 10.66 52.13 43.44
CA PRO A 524 11.32 52.65 42.23
C PRO A 524 12.37 51.64 41.73
N GLY A 525 12.19 51.12 40.52
CA GLY A 525 13.04 50.08 39.94
C GLY A 525 12.50 49.61 38.59
N TRP A 526 13.28 48.79 37.88
CA TRP A 526 12.85 48.23 36.59
C TRP A 526 11.70 47.23 36.74
N GLU A 527 11.58 46.63 37.93
CA GLU A 527 10.53 45.68 38.27
C GLU A 527 9.14 46.32 38.17
N ARG A 528 9.03 47.61 38.55
CA ARG A 528 7.78 48.37 38.43
C ARG A 528 7.33 48.48 36.97
N ASP A 529 8.26 48.73 36.06
CA ASP A 529 7.98 48.85 34.62
C ASP A 529 7.55 47.51 33.99
N LEU A 530 7.91 46.38 34.64
CA LEU A 530 7.63 45.02 34.18
C LEU A 530 6.62 44.27 35.08
N ALA A 531 5.82 44.99 35.87
CA ALA A 531 4.93 44.39 36.87
C ALA A 531 3.95 43.36 36.27
N ARG A 532 3.44 43.64 35.06
CA ARG A 532 2.51 42.76 34.33
C ARG A 532 3.20 41.49 33.83
N GLU A 533 4.43 41.62 33.33
CA GLU A 533 5.25 40.51 32.85
C GLU A 533 5.64 39.59 34.01
N ILE A 534 6.04 40.17 35.15
CA ILE A 534 6.35 39.44 36.39
C ILE A 534 5.13 38.66 36.89
N ALA A 535 3.95 39.27 36.90
CA ALA A 535 2.72 38.62 37.36
C ALA A 535 2.33 37.39 36.50
N ASN A 536 2.64 37.42 35.20
CA ASN A 536 2.32 36.33 34.27
C ASN A 536 3.40 35.24 34.20
N LEU A 537 4.59 35.49 34.73
CA LEU A 537 5.74 34.60 34.58
C LEU A 537 5.48 33.18 35.11
N SER A 538 4.90 33.04 36.30
CA SER A 538 4.61 31.71 36.88
C SER A 538 3.67 30.90 36.01
N ASN A 539 2.64 31.54 35.44
CA ASN A 539 1.67 30.88 34.57
C ASN A 539 2.32 30.48 33.24
N ALA A 540 3.16 31.35 32.66
CA ALA A 540 3.89 31.05 31.43
C ALA A 540 4.87 29.88 31.61
N VAL A 541 5.60 29.82 32.73
CA VAL A 541 6.47 28.67 33.04
C VAL A 541 5.65 27.40 33.27
N THR A 542 4.50 27.49 33.95
CA THR A 542 3.61 26.34 34.19
C THR A 542 3.01 25.81 32.87
N ALA A 543 2.66 26.70 31.95
CA ALA A 543 2.21 26.32 30.61
C ALA A 543 3.33 25.60 29.82
N ALA A 544 4.57 26.12 29.91
CA ALA A 544 5.72 25.46 29.30
C ALA A 544 6.03 24.10 29.95
N ASP A 545 5.92 23.97 31.27
CA ASP A 545 6.07 22.70 32.00
C ASP A 545 5.06 21.66 31.50
N THR A 546 3.80 22.07 31.39
CA THR A 546 2.70 21.23 30.88
C THR A 546 2.94 20.80 29.44
N ALA A 547 3.55 21.66 28.61
CA ALA A 547 3.86 21.34 27.21
C ALA A 547 5.10 20.42 27.05
N VAL A 548 6.10 20.51 27.94
CA VAL A 548 7.29 19.65 27.88
C VAL A 548 7.03 18.26 28.45
N ARG A 549 6.21 18.15 29.51
CA ARG A 549 5.95 16.89 30.24
C ARG A 549 5.53 15.70 29.35
N PRO A 550 4.63 15.84 28.35
CA PRO A 550 4.25 14.76 27.44
C PRO A 550 5.45 14.09 26.74
N LEU A 551 6.50 14.84 26.42
CA LEU A 551 7.69 14.30 25.75
C LEU A 551 8.50 13.32 26.63
N LEU A 552 8.19 13.22 27.92
CA LEU A 552 8.81 12.25 28.83
C LEU A 552 8.06 10.91 28.83
N ALA A 553 6.87 10.82 28.24
CA ALA A 553 6.17 9.55 28.05
C ALA A 553 6.94 8.68 27.04
N CYS A 554 7.31 7.47 27.45
CA CYS A 554 8.04 6.55 26.59
C CYS A 554 7.18 6.14 25.37
N PRO A 555 7.65 6.30 24.13
CA PRO A 555 6.86 5.98 22.94
C PRO A 555 6.66 4.48 22.73
N ALA A 556 7.44 3.64 23.42
CA ALA A 556 7.38 2.18 23.32
C ALA A 556 6.44 1.53 24.34
N CYS A 557 6.49 1.98 25.61
CA CYS A 557 5.76 1.33 26.72
C CYS A 557 4.85 2.28 27.52
N GLY A 558 4.79 3.56 27.17
CA GLY A 558 3.97 4.56 27.85
C GLY A 558 4.48 5.00 29.24
N THR A 559 5.51 4.36 29.81
CA THR A 559 6.06 4.75 31.12
C THR A 559 6.64 6.17 31.06
N GLU A 560 6.21 7.05 31.97
CA GLU A 560 6.75 8.41 32.11
C GLU A 560 8.18 8.35 32.66
N ALA A 561 9.11 9.00 31.97
CA ALA A 561 10.48 9.14 32.41
C ALA A 561 10.60 10.24 33.48
N SER A 562 11.51 10.04 34.44
CA SER A 562 11.85 11.10 35.40
C SER A 562 12.52 12.30 34.69
N PRO A 563 12.17 13.55 35.05
CA PRO A 563 12.84 14.76 34.55
C PRO A 563 14.37 14.76 34.76
N MET A 564 14.86 14.00 35.74
CA MET A 564 16.30 13.84 36.01
C MET A 564 17.05 13.13 34.87
N ARG A 565 16.33 12.45 33.96
CA ARG A 565 16.93 11.66 32.87
C ARG A 565 17.09 12.45 31.58
N VAL A 566 16.82 13.75 31.60
CA VAL A 566 17.14 14.67 30.49
C VAL A 566 18.61 15.06 30.59
N GLN A 567 19.48 14.40 29.82
CA GLN A 567 20.94 14.39 30.06
C GLN A 567 21.79 15.35 29.20
N ARG A 568 21.28 15.89 28.09
CA ARG A 568 22.09 16.70 27.13
C ARG A 568 22.09 18.19 27.48
N GLU A 569 23.00 18.97 26.90
CA GLU A 569 23.08 20.43 27.00
C GLU A 569 22.37 21.13 25.81
N GLY A 570 22.02 22.42 26.01
CA GLY A 570 21.44 23.26 24.97
C GLY A 570 20.01 22.88 24.56
N ASP A 571 19.75 22.83 23.26
CA ASP A 571 18.44 22.56 22.63
C ASP A 571 18.16 21.07 22.37
N ILE A 572 18.97 20.17 22.92
CA ILE A 572 18.88 18.72 22.68
C ILE A 572 18.13 18.02 23.81
N LEU A 573 17.19 17.17 23.43
CA LEU A 573 16.50 16.23 24.31
C LEU A 573 17.14 14.85 24.14
N LEU A 574 17.38 14.14 25.23
CA LEU A 574 17.70 12.72 25.20
C LEU A 574 17.13 12.09 26.45
N VAL A 575 16.27 11.09 26.26
CA VAL A 575 15.66 10.34 27.34
C VAL A 575 15.89 8.85 27.11
N THR A 576 16.10 8.13 28.21
CA THR A 576 16.16 6.65 28.21
C THR A 576 15.08 6.15 29.16
N CYS A 577 14.24 5.21 28.70
CA CYS A 577 13.21 4.58 29.52
C CYS A 577 13.86 3.65 30.56
N GLN A 578 13.31 3.60 31.77
CA GLN A 578 13.78 2.70 32.83
C GLN A 578 13.12 1.32 32.75
N SER A 579 11.92 1.26 32.17
CA SER A 579 11.12 0.05 32.03
C SER A 579 11.59 -0.80 30.84
N CYS A 580 11.65 -0.21 29.64
CA CYS A 580 11.96 -0.94 28.41
C CYS A 580 13.29 -0.58 27.75
N ASN A 581 14.11 0.31 28.36
CA ASN A 581 15.38 0.81 27.81
C ASN A 581 15.32 1.54 26.45
N ALA A 582 14.12 1.79 25.91
CA ALA A 582 13.96 2.60 24.70
C ALA A 582 14.55 4.01 24.89
N ARG A 583 15.10 4.56 23.81
CA ARG A 583 15.70 5.90 23.77
C ARG A 583 14.98 6.77 22.75
N TRP A 584 14.83 8.05 23.06
CA TRP A 584 14.25 9.01 22.13
C TRP A 584 14.74 10.43 22.42
N GLY A 585 14.58 11.32 21.44
CA GLY A 585 14.99 12.70 21.53
C GLY A 585 15.64 13.18 20.23
N HIS A 586 16.76 13.88 20.35
CA HIS A 586 17.48 14.48 19.24
C HIS A 586 18.94 14.03 19.18
N GLU A 587 19.43 13.81 17.96
CA GLU A 587 20.86 13.89 17.65
C GLU A 587 21.18 15.18 16.89
N ARG A 588 22.45 15.60 16.91
CA ARG A 588 22.91 16.72 16.07
C ARG A 588 23.53 16.17 14.81
N CYS A 589 23.12 16.70 13.66
CA CYS A 589 23.77 16.41 12.40
C CYS A 589 25.23 16.88 12.43
N GLY A 590 26.16 16.02 12.00
CA GLY A 590 27.57 16.39 11.86
C GLY A 590 27.81 17.48 10.81
N GLN A 591 26.95 17.55 9.78
CA GLN A 591 27.08 18.46 8.64
C GLN A 591 26.38 19.80 8.89
N CYS A 592 25.05 19.83 8.99
CA CYS A 592 24.29 21.07 9.10
C CYS A 592 24.02 21.52 10.54
N ARG A 593 24.46 20.74 11.55
CA ARG A 593 24.16 20.94 12.98
C ARG A 593 22.68 20.93 13.37
N GLY A 594 21.79 20.67 12.41
CA GLY A 594 20.35 20.51 12.62
C GLY A 594 20.01 19.35 13.55
N ARG A 595 18.84 19.44 14.18
CA ARG A 595 18.34 18.42 15.11
C ARG A 595 17.69 17.28 14.35
N ILE A 596 18.05 16.06 14.71
CA ILE A 596 17.56 14.84 14.10
C ILE A 596 16.67 14.13 15.13
N PRO A 597 15.33 14.21 14.99
CA PRO A 597 14.42 13.52 15.90
C PRO A 597 14.52 12.01 15.69
N PHE A 598 14.64 11.25 16.78
CA PHE A 598 14.75 9.81 16.70
C PHE A 598 13.97 9.11 17.82
N ILE A 599 13.57 7.89 17.51
CA ILE A 599 13.12 6.88 18.46
C ILE A 599 13.97 5.63 18.20
N GLU A 600 14.42 4.99 19.27
CA GLU A 600 15.16 3.74 19.28
C GLU A 600 14.47 2.83 20.31
N PRO A 601 13.56 1.94 19.89
CA PRO A 601 12.87 1.04 20.81
C PRO A 601 13.83 0.00 21.43
N GLU A 602 14.84 -0.42 20.67
CA GLU A 602 15.85 -1.41 21.07
C GLU A 602 17.23 -0.98 20.55
N ARG A 603 18.29 -1.18 21.35
CA ARG A 603 19.66 -0.86 20.94
C ARG A 603 20.23 -1.83 19.90
N GLU A 604 19.87 -3.11 20.03
CA GLU A 604 20.32 -4.19 19.14
C GLU A 604 19.12 -4.78 18.43
N ILE A 605 19.02 -4.52 17.12
CA ILE A 605 17.96 -5.09 16.27
C ILE A 605 18.40 -6.48 15.81
N ARG A 606 17.52 -7.48 15.96
CA ARG A 606 17.75 -8.89 15.54
C ARG A 606 17.89 -9.02 14.01
N ASN A 607 18.76 -9.94 13.59
CA ASN A 607 19.04 -10.33 12.19
C ASN A 607 19.01 -9.16 11.18
N PRO A 608 20.05 -8.31 11.18
CA PRO A 608 20.12 -7.06 10.44
C PRO A 608 20.05 -7.11 8.92
N ASP A 609 20.24 -8.27 8.28
CA ASP A 609 20.75 -8.35 6.90
C ASP A 609 19.75 -7.92 5.81
N VAL A 610 18.61 -7.36 6.20
CA VAL A 610 17.56 -6.86 5.30
C VAL A 610 17.96 -5.55 4.65
N THR A 611 18.44 -5.62 3.42
CA THR A 611 18.91 -4.45 2.65
C THR A 611 17.91 -3.97 1.58
N GLY A 612 18.23 -2.84 0.96
CA GLY A 612 17.54 -2.30 -0.22
C GLY A 612 16.40 -1.32 0.09
N PRO A 613 15.65 -0.89 -0.94
CA PRO A 613 14.55 0.06 -0.79
C PRO A 613 13.51 -0.41 0.22
N GLY A 614 13.07 0.51 1.08
CA GLY A 614 12.05 0.29 2.10
C GLY A 614 12.47 -0.64 3.27
N TRP A 615 13.78 -0.82 3.52
CA TRP A 615 14.24 -1.68 4.62
C TRP A 615 13.83 -1.17 6.01
N ILE A 616 13.69 0.15 6.19
CA ILE A 616 13.30 0.72 7.48
C ILE A 616 11.88 0.33 7.81
N GLU A 617 10.99 0.43 6.84
CA GLU A 617 9.61 0.02 6.92
C GLU A 617 9.50 -1.49 7.27
N ARG A 618 10.42 -2.30 6.75
CA ARG A 618 10.52 -3.74 7.02
C ARG A 618 11.09 -4.09 8.40
N ILE A 619 11.99 -3.28 8.95
CA ILE A 619 12.70 -3.62 10.19
C ILE A 619 12.13 -2.86 11.39
N LEU A 620 11.93 -1.57 11.24
CA LEU A 620 11.52 -0.64 12.30
C LEU A 620 10.05 -0.23 12.17
N GLY A 621 9.52 -0.14 10.94
CA GLY A 621 8.14 0.30 10.72
C GLY A 621 7.87 1.65 11.36
N GLN A 622 6.79 1.75 12.14
CA GLN A 622 6.44 3.00 12.84
C GLN A 622 7.45 3.42 13.92
N ASP A 623 8.37 2.55 14.34
CA ASP A 623 9.27 2.83 15.46
C ASP A 623 10.51 3.68 15.07
N ALA A 624 10.58 4.17 13.83
CA ALA A 624 11.68 4.99 13.32
C ALA A 624 11.20 6.31 12.74
N LEU A 625 11.57 7.42 13.39
CA LEU A 625 11.37 8.77 12.88
C LEU A 625 12.42 9.08 11.81
N ALA A 626 13.63 9.47 12.23
CA ALA A 626 14.78 9.57 11.33
C ALA A 626 15.34 8.19 11.00
N SER A 627 15.90 8.10 9.80
CA SER A 627 16.41 6.87 9.23
C SER A 627 17.77 6.53 9.78
N PRO A 628 17.96 5.40 10.49
CA PRO A 628 19.29 5.03 10.93
C PRO A 628 20.17 4.64 9.75
N CYS A 629 21.47 4.80 9.95
CA CYS A 629 22.53 4.41 9.05
C CYS A 629 22.61 2.90 9.09
N TRP A 630 22.86 2.33 7.91
CA TRP A 630 23.11 0.90 7.80
C TRP A 630 24.33 0.46 8.62
N VAL A 631 25.35 1.32 8.67
CA VAL A 631 26.54 1.14 9.51
C VAL A 631 26.15 1.51 10.96
N ARG A 632 25.73 0.51 11.72
CA ARG A 632 25.06 0.68 13.03
C ARG A 632 25.93 1.26 14.14
N THR A 633 27.25 1.24 13.96
CA THR A 633 28.26 1.57 14.96
C THR A 633 28.81 3.00 14.82
N VAL A 634 28.39 3.76 13.80
CA VAL A 634 28.95 5.09 13.59
C VAL A 634 28.34 6.15 14.50
N PRO A 635 29.12 7.16 14.92
CA PRO A 635 28.57 8.34 15.57
C PRO A 635 27.60 9.08 14.63
N SER A 636 26.57 9.73 15.20
CA SER A 636 25.56 10.45 14.42
C SER A 636 24.88 9.58 13.37
N ARG A 637 24.43 8.40 13.79
CA ARG A 637 24.00 7.32 12.90
C ARG A 637 22.71 7.61 12.15
N TYR A 638 22.08 8.77 12.24
CA TYR A 638 20.80 9.03 11.56
C TYR A 638 20.97 9.92 10.33
N VAL A 639 20.17 9.65 9.29
CA VAL A 639 20.00 10.56 8.16
C VAL A 639 19.31 11.82 8.67
N CYS A 640 19.93 12.98 8.42
CA CYS A 640 19.36 14.24 8.86
C CYS A 640 18.15 14.61 7.99
N PRO A 641 16.95 14.85 8.55
CA PRO A 641 15.79 15.23 7.74
C PRO A 641 15.95 16.62 7.08
N THR A 642 16.82 17.48 7.62
CA THR A 642 17.07 18.84 7.10
C THR A 642 18.00 18.84 5.90
N CYS A 643 19.22 18.30 6.05
CA CYS A 643 20.24 18.33 4.97
C CYS A 643 20.38 17.00 4.22
N ARG A 644 19.71 15.94 4.70
CA ARG A 644 19.61 14.62 4.05
C ARG A 644 20.95 13.93 3.83
N THR A 645 21.91 14.30 4.68
CA THR A 645 23.24 13.71 4.74
C THR A 645 23.29 12.74 5.92
N CYS A 646 24.06 11.66 5.77
CA CYS A 646 24.40 10.76 6.88
C CYS A 646 25.89 10.91 7.23
N SER A 647 26.29 10.44 8.42
CA SER A 647 27.66 10.62 8.91
C SER A 647 28.74 9.87 8.14
N VAL A 648 28.37 8.88 7.33
CA VAL A 648 29.29 8.08 6.50
C VAL A 648 29.33 8.52 5.04
N THR A 649 28.55 9.53 4.65
CA THR A 649 28.56 10.05 3.27
C THR A 649 29.98 10.52 2.90
N GLY A 650 30.56 9.94 1.84
CA GLY A 650 31.92 10.26 1.38
C GLY A 650 33.06 9.49 2.08
N THR A 651 32.76 8.54 2.96
CA THR A 651 33.75 7.63 3.57
C THR A 651 33.84 6.29 2.83
N SER A 652 34.92 5.52 3.03
CA SER A 652 35.07 4.15 2.48
C SER A 652 33.98 3.18 2.97
N ASP A 653 33.48 3.39 4.18
CA ASP A 653 32.36 2.61 4.74
C ASP A 653 31.03 3.00 4.08
N GLY A 654 30.91 4.25 3.61
CA GLY A 654 29.76 4.76 2.86
C GLY A 654 29.76 4.38 1.38
N SER A 655 30.93 4.16 0.76
CA SER A 655 31.04 3.84 -0.68
C SER A 655 30.50 2.46 -1.05
N ASN A 656 30.31 1.56 -0.08
CA ASN A 656 29.71 0.23 -0.26
C ASN A 656 28.30 0.13 0.36
N CYS A 657 27.75 1.24 0.87
CA CYS A 657 26.44 1.24 1.49
C CYS A 657 25.36 1.05 0.42
N ILE A 658 24.58 -0.01 0.48
CA ILE A 658 23.45 -0.31 -0.43
C ILE A 658 22.34 0.76 -0.50
N ARG A 659 22.41 1.80 0.34
CA ARG A 659 21.57 3.02 0.25
C ARG A 659 22.25 4.17 -0.52
N CYS A 660 23.58 4.15 -0.64
CA CYS A 660 24.43 5.16 -1.28
C CYS A 660 25.09 4.66 -2.58
N THR A 661 25.16 3.35 -2.80
CA THR A 661 25.52 2.78 -4.08
C THR A 661 24.28 2.73 -4.96
N ASP A 662 24.28 3.58 -5.99
CA ASP A 662 23.60 3.28 -7.24
C ASP A 662 24.21 1.97 -7.75
N GLN A 663 23.55 0.84 -7.46
CA GLN A 663 23.79 -0.36 -8.26
C GLN A 663 22.82 -0.27 -9.42
N ASP A 664 23.38 0.07 -10.58
CA ASP A 664 22.78 -0.11 -11.90
C ASP A 664 22.18 -1.51 -12.07
#